data_AF-A0AA40AKI5-F1
#
_entry.id   AF-A0AA40AKI5-F1
#
_cell.length_a   1.000
_cell.length_b   1.000
_cell.length_c   1.000
_cell.angle_alpha   90.00
_cell.angle_beta   90.00
_cell.angle_gamma   90.00
#
_symmetry.space_group_name_H-M   'P 1'
#
loop_
_entity.id
_entity.type
_entity.pdbx_description
1 polymer ?
#
loop_
_entity_poly.entity_id
_entity_poly.type
_entity_poly.pdbx_seq_one_letter_code
_entity_poly.pdbx_strand_id
1 'polypeptide(L)'
;MSALTRITCRLAALLAVVGSGLGTPSSPDLASIGPALTAAAEAGDVAATFVSELVQNVAEATGHPGAPSKRALTCSPPDSLVVDVGYAKYQGSYNASTGLNSWRGVRFADAPVGGLRWQPPRFPAVQEDPPLVQATSFGPVCPQSLPSVPSAAFMPGNEDCLFLNVYAPANAQDLPVMVWIHGGGYGLGDGTQAMAEFINANNKRFVVVSIQYRLGAFGFLASKEVKDKGAVNAGILDQALALSWVKLFACQFGGDASSVTIAGESAGAGSVMYHGLAVGGALGSVLFDKSIAASPYLPFQHQHDDASPTSRYYALSVAAGCPASGDVFACLVGSDTAVLQQANFNVTQQAPYGYWAFYPVTDNVYITGRPTEQLAAKRVNGDKLLVSNNANEGPMFVPQTIATQDDLVAWLRLEFPNMSEGQISLILAANPNSAATDPSGPRFETDGLDTAGANAVNVSQAANGQQQRANNIYGEATFVCPAYWMASAYTTATQSAWLYQYSVPLATHGADVAGYFGPQNANLAPGFQLAFRTIWGNFVVGGNPAISDVVANGGASAANPAAANGASAWPAWSDANPKLLNINETGGTPYTFKTTWGANVTQFANPGLRNAFALAPADTWEGGRGARCAVYQALAPSIPA
;
A
#
# COMPACT_ATOMS: atom_id res chain seq x y z
N MET A 1 -41.34 51.50 -6.59
CA MET A 1 -41.19 51.24 -8.04
C MET A 1 -39.80 51.65 -8.46
N SER A 2 -38.85 50.72 -8.55
CA SER A 2 -37.60 50.87 -9.33
C SER A 2 -36.70 49.65 -9.15
N ALA A 3 -35.99 49.34 -10.22
CA ALA A 3 -34.77 48.51 -10.30
C ALA A 3 -34.91 46.98 -10.20
N LEU A 4 -35.51 46.37 -11.24
CA LEU A 4 -35.35 44.93 -11.51
C LEU A 4 -35.50 44.61 -13.00
N THR A 5 -34.64 45.20 -13.85
CA THR A 5 -34.40 44.70 -15.21
C THR A 5 -33.15 45.38 -15.79
N ARG A 6 -31.97 44.75 -15.66
CA ARG A 6 -30.73 44.95 -16.47
C ARG A 6 -29.52 44.25 -15.83
N ILE A 7 -29.58 42.94 -15.58
CA ILE A 7 -28.36 42.11 -15.36
C ILE A 7 -28.60 40.73 -15.98
N THR A 8 -28.69 40.67 -17.30
CA THR A 8 -28.69 39.40 -18.07
C THR A 8 -27.96 39.63 -19.39
N CYS A 9 -26.64 39.90 -19.34
CA CYS A 9 -25.74 39.67 -20.48
C CYS A 9 -24.22 39.86 -20.20
N ARG A 10 -23.73 39.70 -18.96
CA ARG A 10 -22.28 39.82 -18.67
C ARG A 10 -21.69 38.75 -17.74
N LEU A 11 -22.41 37.66 -17.45
CA LEU A 11 -21.88 36.54 -16.66
C LEU A 11 -21.44 35.31 -17.50
N ALA A 12 -21.71 35.30 -18.81
CA ALA A 12 -21.34 34.18 -19.68
C ALA A 12 -19.93 34.31 -20.30
N ALA A 13 -19.24 35.44 -20.13
CA ALA A 13 -17.94 35.70 -20.77
C ALA A 13 -16.75 35.71 -19.78
N LEU A 14 -16.97 35.55 -18.47
CA LEU A 14 -15.89 35.47 -17.47
C LEU A 14 -15.59 34.05 -16.99
N LEU A 15 -16.42 33.06 -17.35
CA LEU A 15 -16.19 31.63 -17.08
C LEU A 15 -15.35 30.91 -18.16
N ALA A 16 -14.92 31.63 -19.21
CA ALA A 16 -14.18 31.04 -20.33
C ALA A 16 -12.67 31.36 -20.35
N VAL A 17 -12.10 32.00 -19.32
CA VAL A 17 -10.67 32.39 -19.28
C VAL A 17 -9.93 31.91 -18.02
N VAL A 18 -10.56 31.07 -17.19
CA VAL A 18 -9.85 30.32 -16.11
C VAL A 18 -9.94 28.81 -16.38
N GLY A 19 -9.78 28.44 -17.65
CA GLY A 19 -9.80 27.06 -18.14
C GLY A 19 -8.45 26.66 -18.69
N SER A 20 -7.51 26.30 -17.81
CA SER A 20 -6.37 25.42 -18.13
C SER A 20 -5.58 25.10 -16.85
N GLY A 21 -5.80 23.91 -16.28
CA GLY A 21 -4.83 23.36 -15.30
C GLY A 21 -5.33 22.34 -14.28
N LEU A 22 -6.64 22.25 -14.02
CA LEU A 22 -7.18 21.25 -13.10
C LEU A 22 -7.97 20.22 -13.91
N GLY A 23 -7.43 19.01 -14.03
CA GLY A 23 -8.16 17.88 -14.60
C GLY A 23 -9.45 17.67 -13.81
N THR A 24 -10.56 17.48 -14.51
CA THR A 24 -11.82 17.08 -13.88
C THR A 24 -11.63 15.69 -13.26
N PRO A 25 -12.01 15.47 -11.99
CA PRO A 25 -11.92 14.15 -11.36
C PRO A 25 -12.60 13.09 -12.23
N SER A 26 -12.02 11.89 -12.29
CA SER A 26 -12.67 10.75 -12.93
C SER A 26 -14.00 10.42 -12.23
N SER A 27 -15.11 10.62 -12.94
CA SER A 27 -16.44 10.26 -12.44
C SER A 27 -16.58 8.74 -12.33
N PRO A 28 -17.21 8.21 -11.27
CA PRO A 28 -17.47 6.79 -11.14
C PRO A 28 -18.41 6.31 -12.26
N ASP A 29 -18.12 5.15 -12.84
CA ASP A 29 -18.98 4.51 -13.84
C ASP A 29 -20.03 3.62 -13.13
N LEU A 30 -20.81 4.23 -12.23
CA LEU A 30 -21.80 3.50 -11.42
C LEU A 30 -22.88 2.84 -12.29
N ALA A 31 -23.10 3.35 -13.50
CA ALA A 31 -24.08 2.80 -14.42
C ALA A 31 -23.69 1.41 -14.96
N SER A 32 -22.40 1.14 -15.14
CA SER A 32 -21.93 -0.17 -15.65
C SER A 32 -21.79 -1.23 -14.55
N ILE A 33 -21.42 -0.83 -13.33
CA ILE A 33 -21.22 -1.75 -12.21
C ILE A 33 -22.43 -1.92 -11.29
N GLY A 34 -23.32 -0.92 -11.25
CA GLY A 34 -24.50 -0.89 -10.39
C GLY A 34 -25.37 -2.15 -10.49
N PRO A 35 -25.70 -2.68 -11.69
CA PRO A 35 -26.56 -3.85 -11.80
C PRO A 35 -25.96 -5.12 -11.17
N ALA A 36 -24.66 -5.37 -11.35
CA ALA A 36 -24.00 -6.56 -10.81
C ALA A 36 -23.87 -6.50 -9.29
N LEU A 37 -23.49 -5.33 -8.75
CA LEU A 37 -23.40 -5.11 -7.32
C LEU A 37 -24.78 -5.18 -6.64
N THR A 38 -25.81 -4.59 -7.27
CA THR A 38 -27.19 -4.65 -6.80
C THR A 38 -27.71 -6.08 -6.80
N ALA A 39 -27.50 -6.84 -7.89
CA ALA A 39 -27.94 -8.24 -7.95
C ALA A 39 -27.27 -9.11 -6.87
N ALA A 40 -25.98 -8.90 -6.59
CA ALA A 40 -25.28 -9.61 -5.52
C ALA A 40 -25.83 -9.23 -4.13
N ALA A 41 -26.11 -7.95 -3.88
CA ALA A 41 -26.72 -7.47 -2.65
C ALA A 41 -28.14 -8.04 -2.45
N GLU A 42 -28.97 -8.05 -3.50
CA GLU A 42 -30.30 -8.67 -3.51
C GLU A 42 -30.26 -10.19 -3.27
N ALA A 43 -29.17 -10.84 -3.68
CA ALA A 43 -28.91 -12.25 -3.39
C ALA A 43 -28.40 -12.51 -1.96
N GLY A 44 -28.24 -11.47 -1.14
CA GLY A 44 -27.86 -11.58 0.28
C GLY A 44 -26.36 -11.47 0.55
N ASP A 45 -25.53 -11.07 -0.44
CA ASP A 45 -24.11 -10.82 -0.20
C ASP A 45 -23.91 -9.54 0.62
N VAL A 46 -23.45 -9.73 1.87
CA VAL A 46 -23.27 -8.62 2.82
C VAL A 46 -22.13 -7.68 2.42
N ALA A 47 -21.11 -8.17 1.71
CA ALA A 47 -20.04 -7.32 1.19
C ALA A 47 -20.54 -6.47 0.02
N ALA A 48 -21.40 -7.02 -0.86
CA ALA A 48 -22.00 -6.26 -1.95
C ALA A 48 -22.91 -5.13 -1.43
N THR A 49 -23.71 -5.44 -0.40
CA THR A 49 -24.53 -4.44 0.30
C THR A 49 -23.65 -3.32 0.87
N PHE A 50 -22.59 -3.69 1.60
CA PHE A 50 -21.63 -2.73 2.16
C PHE A 50 -21.01 -1.83 1.09
N VAL A 51 -20.52 -2.38 -0.02
CA VAL A 51 -19.87 -1.59 -1.08
C VAL A 51 -20.87 -0.64 -1.75
N SER A 52 -22.12 -1.08 -1.96
CA SER A 52 -23.17 -0.24 -2.51
C SER A 52 -23.46 0.97 -1.60
N GLU A 53 -23.64 0.72 -0.31
CA GLU A 53 -23.86 1.76 0.70
C GLU A 53 -22.67 2.71 0.83
N LEU A 54 -21.44 2.17 0.83
CA LEU A 54 -20.20 2.95 0.89
C LEU A 54 -20.14 3.97 -0.26
N VAL A 55 -20.35 3.50 -1.49
CA VAL A 55 -20.31 4.34 -2.69
C VAL A 55 -21.41 5.38 -2.66
N GLN A 56 -22.64 4.99 -2.31
CA GLN A 56 -23.76 5.91 -2.22
C GLN A 56 -23.51 7.01 -1.17
N ASN A 57 -23.08 6.64 0.04
CA ASN A 57 -22.86 7.58 1.14
C ASN A 57 -21.79 8.61 0.80
N VAL A 58 -20.69 8.19 0.17
CA VAL A 58 -19.61 9.10 -0.22
C VAL A 58 -20.03 9.99 -1.39
N ALA A 59 -20.75 9.46 -2.38
CA ALA A 59 -21.29 10.27 -3.48
C ALA A 59 -22.29 11.34 -2.99
N GLU A 60 -23.16 10.99 -2.03
CA GLU A 60 -24.08 11.92 -1.36
C GLU A 60 -23.32 13.03 -0.62
N ALA A 61 -22.28 12.68 0.14
CA ALA A 61 -21.56 13.65 0.98
C ALA A 61 -20.64 14.59 0.19
N THR A 62 -20.09 14.14 -0.92
CA THR A 62 -19.17 14.94 -1.76
C THR A 62 -19.89 15.76 -2.84
N GLY A 63 -21.23 15.75 -2.84
CA GLY A 63 -22.03 16.58 -3.76
C GLY A 63 -21.99 16.11 -5.21
N HIS A 64 -21.85 14.79 -5.43
CA HIS A 64 -21.79 14.23 -6.78
C HIS A 64 -23.13 14.46 -7.54
N PRO A 65 -23.11 14.78 -8.86
CA PRO A 65 -24.33 15.06 -9.61
C PRO A 65 -25.33 13.88 -9.56
N GLY A 66 -26.53 14.12 -9.00
CA GLY A 66 -27.62 13.13 -8.95
C GLY A 66 -27.95 12.54 -7.58
N ALA A 67 -27.22 12.88 -6.51
CA ALA A 67 -27.47 12.36 -5.17
C ALA A 67 -28.43 13.25 -4.32
N PRO A 68 -29.33 12.67 -3.50
CA PRO A 68 -30.20 13.44 -2.61
C PRO A 68 -29.40 14.10 -1.46
N SER A 69 -29.66 15.38 -1.18
CA SER A 69 -28.98 16.13 -0.12
C SER A 69 -29.39 15.63 1.28
N LYS A 70 -28.45 15.01 2.01
CA LYS A 70 -28.52 14.86 3.47
C LYS A 70 -27.71 15.98 4.14
N ARG A 71 -28.04 16.26 5.40
CA ARG A 71 -27.43 17.31 6.24
C ARG A 71 -25.92 17.08 6.34
N ALA A 72 -25.15 17.77 5.51
CA ALA A 72 -23.69 17.80 5.61
C ALA A 72 -23.31 18.33 7.00
N LEU A 73 -22.41 17.65 7.70
CA LEU A 73 -21.72 18.26 8.84
C LEU A 73 -21.05 19.52 8.32
N THR A 74 -21.36 20.67 8.91
CA THR A 74 -20.77 21.94 8.50
C THR A 74 -19.30 21.90 8.86
N CYS A 75 -18.44 21.81 7.83
CA CYS A 75 -16.99 21.93 8.00
C CYS A 75 -16.70 23.25 8.71
N SER A 76 -16.31 23.14 9.98
CA SER A 76 -15.94 24.29 10.79
C SER A 76 -14.49 24.04 11.22
N PRO A 77 -13.54 24.90 10.82
CA PRO A 77 -12.17 24.79 11.28
C PRO A 77 -12.17 24.69 12.81
N PRO A 78 -11.35 23.80 13.41
CA PRO A 78 -11.35 23.64 14.84
C PRO A 78 -10.88 24.93 15.54
N ASP A 79 -11.82 25.74 16.04
CA ASP A 79 -11.54 26.83 17.00
C ASP A 79 -10.98 26.27 18.33
N SER A 80 -11.05 24.95 18.51
CA SER A 80 -10.51 24.18 19.62
C SER A 80 -10.06 22.80 19.14
N LEU A 81 -9.22 22.10 19.92
CA LEU A 81 -8.81 20.71 19.62
C LEU A 81 -9.92 19.65 19.80
N VAL A 82 -11.17 20.08 20.03
CA VAL A 82 -12.33 19.20 20.08
C VAL A 82 -12.97 19.12 18.70
N VAL A 83 -13.01 17.92 18.12
CA VAL A 83 -13.58 17.67 16.79
C VAL A 83 -14.82 16.79 16.91
N ASP A 84 -15.95 17.25 16.37
CA ASP A 84 -17.22 16.52 16.35
C ASP A 84 -17.41 15.77 15.01
N VAL A 85 -17.52 14.44 15.08
CA VAL A 85 -17.77 13.56 13.93
C VAL A 85 -19.19 12.94 13.98
N GLY A 86 -20.08 13.50 14.79
CA GLY A 86 -21.50 13.12 14.89
C GLY A 86 -21.78 11.97 15.87
N TYR A 87 -20.94 10.94 15.91
CA TYR A 87 -21.08 9.84 16.89
C TYR A 87 -20.19 10.00 18.12
N ALA A 88 -19.20 10.90 18.07
CA ALA A 88 -18.29 11.23 19.17
C ALA A 88 -17.68 12.61 18.96
N LYS A 89 -17.30 13.26 20.07
CA LYS A 89 -16.45 14.45 20.10
C LYS A 89 -15.04 14.05 20.55
N TYR A 90 -14.02 14.26 19.73
CA TYR A 90 -12.65 13.87 20.04
C TYR A 90 -11.79 15.04 20.47
N GLN A 91 -11.28 14.97 21.70
CA GLN A 91 -10.28 15.90 22.21
C GLN A 91 -8.88 15.44 21.79
N GLY A 92 -8.23 16.19 20.89
CA GLY A 92 -6.85 15.97 20.48
C GLY A 92 -5.83 16.67 21.38
N SER A 93 -4.56 16.62 20.99
CA SER A 93 -3.45 17.30 21.66
C SER A 93 -2.60 18.11 20.68
N TYR A 94 -2.10 19.26 21.13
CA TYR A 94 -1.08 20.02 20.42
C TYR A 94 0.31 19.66 20.94
N ASN A 95 1.24 19.37 20.04
CA ASN A 95 2.65 19.15 20.36
C ASN A 95 3.45 20.40 19.97
N ALA A 96 3.92 21.16 20.96
CA ALA A 96 4.68 22.39 20.72
C ALA A 96 6.03 22.17 20.03
N SER A 97 6.68 21.01 20.24
CA SER A 97 7.98 20.70 19.64
C SER A 97 7.88 20.43 18.14
N THR A 98 6.77 19.85 17.69
CA THR A 98 6.51 19.59 16.26
C THR A 98 5.65 20.69 15.64
N GLY A 99 4.89 21.42 16.45
CA GLY A 99 3.88 22.39 16.03
C GLY A 99 2.74 21.74 15.24
N LEU A 100 2.31 20.55 15.65
CA LEU A 100 1.23 19.76 15.04
C LEU A 100 0.14 19.46 16.06
N ASN A 101 -1.10 19.43 15.58
CA ASN A 101 -2.24 18.83 16.27
C ASN A 101 -2.29 17.34 15.96
N SER A 102 -2.70 16.53 16.94
CA SER A 102 -2.91 15.10 16.76
C SER A 102 -4.16 14.60 17.48
N TRP A 103 -4.90 13.72 16.81
CA TRP A 103 -5.98 12.92 17.39
C TRP A 103 -5.64 11.45 17.16
N ARG A 104 -5.21 10.77 18.21
CA ARG A 104 -4.79 9.37 18.19
C ARG A 104 -5.87 8.49 18.81
N GLY A 105 -6.15 7.33 18.22
CA GLY A 105 -7.18 6.42 18.71
C GLY A 105 -8.60 6.88 18.41
N VAL A 106 -8.83 7.50 17.25
CA VAL A 106 -10.17 7.84 16.76
C VAL A 106 -10.83 6.57 16.22
N ARG A 107 -11.93 6.11 16.84
CA ARG A 107 -12.67 4.93 16.35
C ARG A 107 -13.36 5.30 15.05
N PHE A 108 -13.12 4.57 13.96
CA PHE A 108 -13.82 4.78 12.68
C PHE A 108 -14.89 3.71 12.39
N ALA A 109 -14.87 2.60 13.13
CA ALA A 109 -15.84 1.52 13.01
C ALA A 109 -16.20 0.90 14.37
N ASP A 110 -17.37 0.28 14.45
CA ASP A 110 -17.74 -0.58 15.58
C ASP A 110 -16.70 -1.69 15.78
N ALA A 111 -16.51 -2.09 17.04
CA ALA A 111 -15.58 -3.17 17.39
C ALA A 111 -15.99 -4.49 16.68
N PRO A 112 -15.12 -5.10 15.87
CA PRO A 112 -15.46 -6.30 15.08
C PRO A 112 -15.41 -7.59 15.92
N VAL A 113 -16.05 -7.59 17.08
CA VAL A 113 -16.08 -8.68 18.07
C VAL A 113 -17.40 -9.45 18.02
N GLY A 114 -17.39 -10.69 18.54
CA GLY A 114 -18.58 -11.52 18.64
C GLY A 114 -19.27 -11.67 17.28
N GLY A 115 -20.57 -11.35 17.19
CA GLY A 115 -21.35 -11.43 15.96
C GLY A 115 -20.88 -10.53 14.81
N LEU A 116 -19.95 -9.60 15.05
CA LEU A 116 -19.32 -8.77 14.02
C LEU A 116 -18.01 -9.35 13.47
N ARG A 117 -17.56 -10.50 13.99
CA ARG A 117 -16.42 -11.22 13.41
C ARG A 117 -16.72 -11.64 11.98
N TRP A 118 -15.75 -11.39 11.10
CA TRP A 118 -15.86 -11.60 9.66
C TRP A 118 -17.10 -10.96 9.01
N GLN A 119 -17.62 -9.87 9.59
CA GLN A 119 -18.60 -9.02 8.92
C GLN A 119 -17.90 -7.79 8.33
N PRO A 120 -18.48 -7.16 7.27
CA PRO A 120 -18.07 -5.82 6.86
C PRO A 120 -18.10 -4.85 8.06
N PRO A 121 -17.13 -3.93 8.15
CA PRO A 121 -17.11 -2.93 9.23
C PRO A 121 -18.31 -1.99 9.12
N ARG A 122 -18.71 -1.40 10.25
CA ARG A 122 -19.86 -0.49 10.32
C ARG A 122 -19.46 0.80 11.00
N PHE A 123 -19.96 1.93 10.50
CA PHE A 123 -19.80 3.21 11.20
C PHE A 123 -20.44 3.13 12.60
N PRO A 124 -19.82 3.74 13.62
CA PRO A 124 -20.48 3.91 14.90
C PRO A 124 -21.77 4.73 14.73
N ALA A 125 -22.79 4.40 15.52
CA ALA A 125 -24.08 5.07 15.45
C ALA A 125 -23.96 6.56 15.85
N VAL A 126 -24.57 7.44 15.04
CA VAL A 126 -24.71 8.87 15.36
C VAL A 126 -25.55 9.05 16.62
N GLN A 127 -25.17 10.02 17.46
CA GLN A 127 -25.83 10.28 18.74
C GLN A 127 -26.31 11.74 18.81
N GLU A 128 -27.43 12.00 19.49
CA GLU A 128 -27.93 13.37 19.68
C GLU A 128 -26.99 14.20 20.56
N ASP A 129 -26.40 13.58 21.60
CA ASP A 129 -25.35 14.17 22.43
C ASP A 129 -24.12 13.26 22.42
N PRO A 130 -23.21 13.42 21.43
CA PRO A 130 -22.07 12.53 21.29
C PRO A 130 -21.07 12.72 22.44
N PRO A 131 -20.53 11.62 23.01
CA PRO A 131 -19.63 11.67 24.15
C PRO A 131 -18.29 12.33 23.79
N LEU A 132 -17.68 13.00 24.77
CA LEU A 132 -16.31 13.50 24.67
C LEU A 132 -15.30 12.37 24.94
N VAL A 133 -14.47 12.06 23.96
CA VAL A 133 -13.44 11.01 24.00
C VAL A 133 -12.05 11.63 23.90
N GLN A 134 -11.13 11.19 24.75
CA GLN A 134 -9.73 11.63 24.70
C GLN A 134 -8.98 10.89 23.58
N ALA A 135 -8.65 11.60 22.50
CA ALA A 135 -7.88 11.08 21.38
C ALA A 135 -6.39 11.43 21.52
N THR A 136 -5.81 11.13 22.69
CA THR A 136 -4.43 11.53 23.02
C THR A 136 -3.46 10.36 23.05
N SER A 137 -3.92 9.13 22.81
CA SER A 137 -3.13 7.89 22.79
C SER A 137 -3.56 7.00 21.63
N PHE A 138 -2.64 6.17 21.11
CA PHE A 138 -2.99 5.22 20.06
C PHE A 138 -4.03 4.21 20.54
N GLY A 139 -4.93 3.82 19.63
CA GLY A 139 -5.79 2.65 19.85
C GLY A 139 -4.96 1.35 19.89
N PRO A 140 -5.54 0.26 20.38
CA PRO A 140 -4.87 -1.04 20.41
C PRO A 140 -4.63 -1.57 18.99
N VAL A 141 -3.56 -2.36 18.85
CA VAL A 141 -3.24 -3.05 17.59
C VAL A 141 -4.15 -4.26 17.38
N CYS A 142 -4.48 -4.54 16.12
CA CYS A 142 -5.27 -5.72 15.76
C CYS A 142 -4.51 -7.01 16.07
N PRO A 143 -5.18 -8.18 16.20
CA PRO A 143 -4.50 -9.45 16.41
C PRO A 143 -3.63 -9.83 15.21
N GLN A 144 -2.43 -10.37 15.47
CA GLN A 144 -1.40 -10.53 14.44
C GLN A 144 -0.81 -11.94 14.40
N SER A 145 -0.10 -12.24 13.32
CA SER A 145 0.85 -13.34 13.23
C SER A 145 2.08 -12.90 12.45
N LEU A 146 3.25 -13.29 12.94
CA LEU A 146 4.48 -13.27 12.15
C LEU A 146 4.34 -14.24 10.95
N PRO A 147 5.11 -14.04 9.87
CA PRO A 147 5.18 -15.02 8.78
C PRO A 147 5.81 -16.33 9.28
N SER A 148 5.60 -17.39 8.52
CA SER A 148 6.20 -18.70 8.77
C SER A 148 7.72 -18.63 8.63
N VAL A 149 8.41 -18.48 9.76
CA VAL A 149 9.87 -18.54 9.86
C VAL A 149 10.26 -19.34 11.11
N PRO A 150 11.47 -19.94 11.15
CA PRO A 150 11.96 -20.61 12.34
C PRO A 150 11.93 -19.67 13.56
N SER A 151 11.43 -20.17 14.69
CA SER A 151 11.37 -19.44 15.97
C SER A 151 10.51 -18.16 15.96
N ALA A 152 9.53 -18.04 15.07
CA ALA A 152 8.58 -16.94 15.13
C ALA A 152 7.89 -16.87 16.51
N ALA A 153 7.80 -15.67 17.08
CA ALA A 153 7.12 -15.43 18.33
C ALA A 153 5.61 -15.20 18.13
N PHE A 154 4.82 -15.64 19.11
CA PHE A 154 3.42 -15.29 19.21
C PHE A 154 3.27 -13.78 19.54
N MET A 155 2.38 -13.08 18.81
CA MET A 155 2.13 -11.65 18.99
C MET A 155 0.64 -11.41 19.30
N PRO A 156 0.27 -11.17 20.57
CA PRO A 156 -1.12 -10.90 20.92
C PRO A 156 -1.57 -9.52 20.41
N GLY A 157 -2.85 -9.38 20.13
CA GLY A 157 -3.51 -8.10 19.84
C GLY A 157 -4.93 -8.05 20.38
N ASN A 158 -5.68 -7.02 20.02
CA ASN A 158 -7.06 -6.78 20.45
C ASN A 158 -7.99 -6.76 19.24
N GLU A 159 -9.11 -7.48 19.28
CA GLU A 159 -10.10 -7.44 18.20
C GLU A 159 -10.82 -6.09 18.10
N ASP A 160 -11.00 -5.38 19.21
CA ASP A 160 -11.46 -3.99 19.19
C ASP A 160 -10.29 -3.09 18.77
N CYS A 161 -9.99 -3.03 17.48
CA CYS A 161 -8.81 -2.34 16.94
C CYS A 161 -9.08 -1.38 15.77
N LEU A 162 -10.33 -1.15 15.36
CA LEU A 162 -10.66 -0.31 14.20
C LEU A 162 -10.60 1.19 14.54
N PHE A 163 -9.37 1.66 14.72
CA PHE A 163 -9.00 3.03 15.03
C PHE A 163 -8.13 3.64 13.92
N LEU A 164 -8.17 4.96 13.82
CA LEU A 164 -7.26 5.76 13.01
C LEU A 164 -6.66 6.90 13.84
N ASN A 165 -5.63 7.52 13.26
CA ASN A 165 -4.94 8.65 13.86
C ASN A 165 -4.84 9.78 12.84
N VAL A 166 -5.11 11.00 13.28
CA VAL A 166 -5.03 12.20 12.43
C VAL A 166 -3.91 13.11 12.95
N TYR A 167 -3.04 13.55 12.04
CA TYR A 167 -2.00 14.55 12.29
C TYR A 167 -2.20 15.72 11.36
N ALA A 168 -2.37 16.92 11.92
CA ALA A 168 -2.64 18.12 11.16
C ALA A 168 -1.76 19.29 11.64
N PRO A 169 -1.38 20.22 10.74
CA PRO A 169 -0.85 21.52 11.15
C PRO A 169 -1.80 22.25 12.11
N ALA A 170 -1.26 23.10 12.99
CA ALA A 170 -2.08 23.80 14.00
C ALA A 170 -3.21 24.65 13.39
N ASN A 171 -2.95 25.25 12.22
CA ASN A 171 -3.87 26.12 11.48
C ASN A 171 -4.31 25.45 10.17
N ALA A 172 -4.48 24.12 10.17
CA ALA A 172 -4.87 23.39 8.97
C ALA A 172 -6.24 23.85 8.46
N GLN A 173 -6.31 24.17 7.17
CA GLN A 173 -7.54 24.51 6.47
C GLN A 173 -7.40 24.04 5.02
N ASP A 174 -8.37 23.24 4.57
CA ASP A 174 -8.49 22.76 3.19
C ASP A 174 -7.16 22.19 2.63
N LEU A 175 -6.42 21.45 3.46
CA LEU A 175 -5.13 20.86 3.08
C LEU A 175 -5.33 19.47 2.47
N PRO A 176 -4.57 19.08 1.42
CA PRO A 176 -4.56 17.70 0.93
C PRO A 176 -4.39 16.67 2.06
N VAL A 177 -5.04 15.53 1.93
CA VAL A 177 -5.00 14.46 2.93
C VAL A 177 -4.21 13.28 2.39
N MET A 178 -3.21 12.81 3.13
CA MET A 178 -2.56 11.53 2.87
C MET A 178 -3.11 10.48 3.85
N VAL A 179 -3.64 9.38 3.33
CA VAL A 179 -4.06 8.23 4.14
C VAL A 179 -2.99 7.14 4.06
N TRP A 180 -2.35 6.83 5.18
CA TRP A 180 -1.33 5.79 5.30
C TRP A 180 -1.96 4.44 5.67
N ILE A 181 -1.73 3.45 4.81
CA ILE A 181 -2.08 2.05 4.99
C ILE A 181 -0.78 1.28 5.27
N HIS A 182 -0.64 0.72 6.47
CA HIS A 182 0.58 0.04 6.87
C HIS A 182 0.77 -1.31 6.15
N GLY A 183 2.03 -1.73 6.02
CA GLY A 183 2.41 -3.05 5.53
C GLY A 183 2.34 -4.15 6.58
N GLY A 184 3.00 -5.28 6.29
CA GLY A 184 3.10 -6.45 7.19
C GLY A 184 2.44 -7.73 6.67
N GLY A 185 2.48 -7.95 5.35
CA GLY A 185 2.04 -9.20 4.72
C GLY A 185 0.58 -9.57 4.96
N TYR A 186 -0.27 -8.59 5.31
CA TYR A 186 -1.67 -8.77 5.75
C TYR A 186 -1.84 -9.53 7.08
N GLY A 187 -0.75 -9.92 7.75
CA GLY A 187 -0.78 -10.67 9.00
C GLY A 187 -0.26 -9.91 10.22
N LEU A 188 0.51 -8.84 10.03
CA LEU A 188 1.05 -8.01 11.11
C LEU A 188 1.08 -6.53 10.72
N GLY A 189 1.48 -5.67 11.66
CA GLY A 189 1.67 -4.23 11.45
C GLY A 189 0.64 -3.38 12.18
N ASP A 190 0.85 -2.07 12.18
CA ASP A 190 -0.04 -1.10 12.79
C ASP A 190 0.14 0.28 12.13
N GLY A 191 -0.76 1.21 12.41
CA GLY A 191 -0.80 2.59 11.94
C GLY A 191 -0.22 3.59 12.94
N THR A 192 0.74 3.21 13.80
CA THR A 192 1.29 4.08 14.84
C THR A 192 2.58 4.82 14.44
N GLN A 193 2.90 4.86 13.14
CA GLN A 193 4.12 5.50 12.63
C GLN A 193 4.21 6.98 13.05
N ALA A 194 5.43 7.43 13.33
CA ALA A 194 5.72 8.81 13.64
C ALA A 194 5.67 9.68 12.38
N MET A 195 4.61 10.48 12.22
CA MET A 195 4.39 11.29 11.01
C MET A 195 5.04 12.68 11.05
N ALA A 196 5.51 13.12 12.23
CA ALA A 196 5.89 14.51 12.46
C ALA A 196 7.08 14.98 11.59
N GLU A 197 8.12 14.16 11.46
CA GLU A 197 9.29 14.52 10.65
C GLU A 197 8.94 14.64 9.17
N PHE A 198 8.10 13.73 8.65
CA PHE A 198 7.62 13.75 7.28
C PHE A 198 6.79 15.00 6.97
N ILE A 199 5.83 15.34 7.83
CA ILE A 199 4.98 16.53 7.69
C ILE A 199 5.83 17.80 7.76
N ASN A 200 6.79 17.87 8.70
CA ASN A 200 7.65 19.03 8.90
C ASN A 200 8.62 19.24 7.73
N ALA A 201 9.23 18.18 7.21
CA ALA A 201 10.09 18.25 6.02
C ALA A 201 9.36 18.80 4.78
N ASN A 202 8.03 18.70 4.77
CA ASN A 202 7.18 19.15 3.68
C ASN A 202 6.47 20.49 3.94
N ASN A 203 6.98 21.27 4.88
CA ASN A 203 6.45 22.59 5.26
C ASN A 203 4.98 22.53 5.72
N LYS A 204 4.55 21.41 6.34
CA LYS A 204 3.21 21.28 6.93
C LYS A 204 2.07 21.53 5.92
N ARG A 205 2.22 21.06 4.68
CA ARG A 205 1.29 21.32 3.56
C ARG A 205 0.16 20.30 3.39
N PHE A 206 0.04 19.32 4.28
CA PHE A 206 -0.99 18.28 4.19
C PHE A 206 -1.33 17.72 5.58
N VAL A 207 -2.50 17.09 5.67
CA VAL A 207 -2.95 16.28 6.81
C VAL A 207 -2.56 14.83 6.56
N VAL A 208 -2.18 14.09 7.60
CA VAL A 208 -1.94 12.65 7.52
C VAL A 208 -2.94 11.90 8.38
N VAL A 209 -3.57 10.88 7.80
CA VAL A 209 -4.41 9.92 8.51
C VAL A 209 -3.76 8.55 8.43
N SER A 210 -3.43 7.91 9.55
CA SER A 210 -2.96 6.51 9.57
C SER A 210 -4.04 5.61 10.12
N ILE A 211 -4.25 4.44 9.51
CA ILE A 211 -5.39 3.56 9.82
C ILE A 211 -4.92 2.20 10.36
N GLN A 212 -5.69 1.63 11.29
CA GLN A 212 -5.67 0.20 11.59
C GLN A 212 -6.65 -0.55 10.67
N TYR A 213 -6.38 -1.81 10.39
CA TYR A 213 -7.31 -2.74 9.75
C TYR A 213 -7.11 -4.17 10.28
N ARG A 214 -8.14 -5.03 10.19
CA ARG A 214 -8.02 -6.42 10.66
C ARG A 214 -6.98 -7.20 9.86
N LEU A 215 -6.22 -8.05 10.55
CA LEU A 215 -5.09 -8.81 10.01
C LEU A 215 -5.28 -10.32 10.18
N GLY A 216 -4.47 -11.12 9.47
CA GLY A 216 -4.43 -12.58 9.57
C GLY A 216 -5.82 -13.21 9.41
N ALA A 217 -6.10 -14.24 10.21
CA ALA A 217 -7.41 -14.88 10.23
C ALA A 217 -8.57 -13.93 10.58
N PHE A 218 -8.34 -12.81 11.25
CA PHE A 218 -9.43 -11.89 11.63
C PHE A 218 -9.85 -11.00 10.45
N GLY A 219 -8.94 -10.71 9.52
CA GLY A 219 -9.20 -9.86 8.35
C GLY A 219 -9.40 -10.61 7.04
N PHE A 220 -8.81 -11.82 6.92
CA PHE A 220 -8.62 -12.49 5.63
C PHE A 220 -8.94 -13.99 5.67
N LEU A 221 -9.84 -14.40 6.58
CA LEU A 221 -10.37 -15.77 6.57
C LEU A 221 -11.28 -15.95 5.35
N ALA A 222 -11.01 -16.97 4.54
CA ALA A 222 -11.74 -17.17 3.29
C ALA A 222 -12.18 -18.62 3.13
N SER A 223 -13.45 -18.79 2.82
CA SER A 223 -14.07 -20.02 2.31
C SER A 223 -15.43 -19.65 1.73
N LYS A 224 -16.08 -20.60 1.05
CA LYS A 224 -17.49 -20.43 0.67
C LYS A 224 -18.39 -20.10 1.87
N GLU A 225 -18.20 -20.77 3.01
CA GLU A 225 -19.05 -20.55 4.20
C GLU A 225 -18.85 -19.15 4.78
N VAL A 226 -17.61 -18.64 4.80
CA VAL A 226 -17.34 -17.27 5.24
C VAL A 226 -17.98 -16.25 4.29
N LYS A 227 -17.93 -16.48 2.98
CA LYS A 227 -18.60 -15.61 1.99
C LYS A 227 -20.12 -15.62 2.13
N ASP A 228 -20.71 -16.79 2.37
CA ASP A 228 -22.17 -16.93 2.51
C ASP A 228 -22.71 -16.30 3.82
N LYS A 229 -21.91 -16.31 4.90
CA LYS A 229 -22.32 -15.85 6.24
C LYS A 229 -21.70 -14.51 6.66
N GLY A 230 -20.77 -13.96 5.88
CA GLY A 230 -19.93 -12.82 6.24
C GLY A 230 -19.10 -12.29 5.07
N ALA A 231 -17.86 -11.88 5.32
CA ALA A 231 -16.95 -11.25 4.37
C ALA A 231 -15.54 -11.84 4.44
N VAL A 232 -15.01 -12.26 3.29
CA VAL A 232 -13.70 -12.92 3.14
C VAL A 232 -12.51 -11.95 3.08
N ASN A 233 -12.75 -10.68 2.77
CA ASN A 233 -11.75 -9.61 2.69
C ASN A 233 -12.05 -8.51 3.72
N ALA A 234 -12.45 -8.91 4.93
CA ALA A 234 -12.88 -7.98 5.98
C ALA A 234 -11.85 -6.88 6.26
N GLY A 235 -10.55 -7.19 6.22
CA GLY A 235 -9.46 -6.22 6.36
C GLY A 235 -9.38 -5.19 5.23
N ILE A 236 -9.68 -5.55 3.98
CA ILE A 236 -9.78 -4.57 2.86
C ILE A 236 -11.01 -3.68 3.03
N LEU A 237 -12.13 -4.26 3.50
CA LEU A 237 -13.34 -3.49 3.75
C LEU A 237 -13.16 -2.50 4.93
N ASP A 238 -12.36 -2.84 5.94
CA ASP A 238 -11.93 -1.90 7.00
C ASP A 238 -11.24 -0.67 6.41
N GLN A 239 -10.29 -0.90 5.49
CA GLN A 239 -9.58 0.18 4.81
C GLN A 239 -10.55 1.02 3.97
N ALA A 240 -11.46 0.38 3.21
CA ALA A 240 -12.47 1.09 2.42
C ALA A 240 -13.40 1.97 3.28
N LEU A 241 -13.83 1.47 4.45
CA LEU A 241 -14.62 2.27 5.39
C LEU A 241 -13.80 3.43 5.97
N ALA A 242 -12.52 3.24 6.28
CA ALA A 242 -11.65 4.31 6.75
C ALA A 242 -11.45 5.39 5.67
N LEU A 243 -11.34 5.03 4.39
CA LEU A 243 -11.30 6.00 3.28
C LEU A 243 -12.61 6.78 3.15
N SER A 244 -13.76 6.10 3.30
CA SER A 244 -15.06 6.77 3.39
C SER A 244 -15.14 7.71 4.60
N TRP A 245 -14.64 7.29 5.77
CA TRP A 245 -14.53 8.16 6.95
C TRP A 245 -13.71 9.42 6.63
N VAL A 246 -12.59 9.30 5.94
CA VAL A 246 -11.76 10.45 5.52
C VAL A 246 -12.57 11.38 4.60
N LYS A 247 -13.25 10.84 3.59
CA LYS A 247 -14.11 11.64 2.69
C LYS A 247 -15.24 12.37 3.43
N LEU A 248 -15.75 11.80 4.51
CA LEU A 248 -16.84 12.37 5.31
C LEU A 248 -16.38 13.40 6.36
N PHE A 249 -15.24 13.16 7.01
CA PHE A 249 -14.88 13.85 8.25
C PHE A 249 -13.55 14.61 8.21
N ALA A 250 -12.69 14.43 7.20
CA ALA A 250 -11.37 15.06 7.18
C ALA A 250 -11.42 16.59 7.25
N CYS A 251 -12.48 17.23 6.73
CA CYS A 251 -12.63 18.68 6.81
C CYS A 251 -12.70 19.21 8.25
N GLN A 252 -13.22 18.41 9.19
CA GLN A 252 -13.26 18.78 10.60
C GLN A 252 -11.86 18.83 11.24
N PHE A 253 -10.87 18.22 10.58
CA PHE A 253 -9.46 18.23 10.98
C PHE A 253 -8.61 19.17 10.10
N GLY A 254 -9.24 19.99 9.26
CA GLY A 254 -8.56 20.90 8.33
C GLY A 254 -8.09 20.26 7.01
N GLY A 255 -8.59 19.06 6.69
CA GLY A 255 -8.27 18.34 5.45
C GLY A 255 -9.28 18.57 4.33
N ASP A 256 -8.83 18.55 3.09
CA ASP A 256 -9.64 18.64 1.88
C ASP A 256 -10.02 17.24 1.38
N ALA A 257 -11.30 16.89 1.51
CA ALA A 257 -11.85 15.61 1.06
C ALA A 257 -11.84 15.43 -0.48
N SER A 258 -11.63 16.51 -1.25
CA SER A 258 -11.48 16.47 -2.71
C SER A 258 -10.03 16.25 -3.17
N SER A 259 -9.08 16.17 -2.24
CA SER A 259 -7.67 15.92 -2.53
C SER A 259 -7.09 14.88 -1.56
N VAL A 260 -7.44 13.62 -1.80
CA VAL A 260 -7.02 12.49 -0.97
C VAL A 260 -5.99 11.65 -1.73
N THR A 261 -4.83 11.43 -1.10
CA THR A 261 -3.79 10.49 -1.54
C THR A 261 -3.79 9.28 -0.63
N ILE A 262 -4.02 8.07 -1.15
CA ILE A 262 -3.74 6.85 -0.39
C ILE A 262 -2.27 6.48 -0.57
N ALA A 263 -1.62 6.04 0.49
CA ALA A 263 -0.21 5.68 0.50
C ALA A 263 -0.02 4.41 1.32
N GLY A 264 0.85 3.51 0.87
CA GLY A 264 1.20 2.32 1.64
C GLY A 264 2.54 1.74 1.24
N GLU A 265 3.05 0.83 2.07
CA GLU A 265 4.26 0.03 1.82
C GLU A 265 3.93 -1.46 1.95
N SER A 266 4.58 -2.32 1.15
CA SER A 266 4.38 -3.78 1.20
C SER A 266 2.90 -4.16 1.01
N ALA A 267 2.31 -4.90 1.96
CA ALA A 267 0.88 -5.21 1.99
C ALA A 267 -0.02 -3.96 1.98
N GLY A 268 0.44 -2.84 2.53
CA GLY A 268 -0.26 -1.55 2.43
C GLY A 268 -0.24 -1.01 1.00
N ALA A 269 0.88 -1.16 0.28
CA ALA A 269 0.96 -0.84 -1.15
C ALA A 269 0.16 -1.83 -2.01
N GLY A 270 0.08 -3.10 -1.62
CA GLY A 270 -0.84 -4.08 -2.21
C GLY A 270 -2.30 -3.72 -1.97
N SER A 271 -2.66 -3.23 -0.78
CA SER A 271 -3.96 -2.62 -0.49
C SER A 271 -4.25 -1.40 -1.38
N VAL A 272 -3.27 -0.51 -1.59
CA VAL A 272 -3.39 0.61 -2.56
C VAL A 272 -3.69 0.09 -3.97
N MET A 273 -3.03 -0.99 -4.39
CA MET A 273 -3.32 -1.67 -5.66
C MET A 273 -4.75 -2.22 -5.70
N TYR A 274 -5.21 -2.92 -4.66
CA TYR A 274 -6.59 -3.44 -4.60
C TYR A 274 -7.64 -2.31 -4.60
N HIS A 275 -7.39 -1.20 -3.92
CA HIS A 275 -8.27 -0.02 -3.98
C HIS A 275 -8.27 0.63 -5.37
N GLY A 276 -7.12 0.66 -6.05
CA GLY A 276 -7.00 1.05 -7.46
C GLY A 276 -7.81 0.15 -8.40
N LEU A 277 -7.91 -1.14 -8.09
CA LEU A 277 -8.65 -2.12 -8.90
C LEU A 277 -10.08 -2.37 -8.42
N ALA A 278 -10.49 -1.77 -7.30
CA ALA A 278 -11.73 -2.09 -6.63
C ALA A 278 -12.93 -1.92 -7.57
N VAL A 279 -13.82 -2.92 -7.57
CA VAL A 279 -15.00 -3.00 -8.44
C VAL A 279 -14.62 -2.83 -9.92
N GLY A 280 -13.52 -3.46 -10.34
CA GLY A 280 -13.00 -3.41 -11.70
C GLY A 280 -12.49 -2.03 -12.14
N GLY A 281 -12.07 -1.18 -11.21
CA GLY A 281 -11.58 0.18 -11.48
C GLY A 281 -12.67 1.17 -11.88
N ALA A 282 -13.90 0.97 -11.41
CA ALA A 282 -15.08 1.77 -11.79
C ALA A 282 -15.52 2.81 -10.75
N LEU A 283 -14.83 2.90 -9.61
CA LEU A 283 -15.12 3.87 -8.54
C LEU A 283 -14.59 5.27 -8.83
N GLY A 284 -13.73 5.45 -9.83
CA GLY A 284 -13.14 6.76 -10.17
C GLY A 284 -12.44 7.36 -8.97
N SER A 285 -12.80 8.60 -8.61
CA SER A 285 -12.22 9.33 -7.47
C SER A 285 -13.08 9.32 -6.19
N VAL A 286 -14.07 8.41 -6.09
CA VAL A 286 -15.01 8.36 -4.95
C VAL A 286 -14.28 8.24 -3.61
N LEU A 287 -13.28 7.36 -3.50
CA LEU A 287 -12.57 7.14 -2.24
C LEU A 287 -11.24 7.90 -2.13
N PHE A 288 -10.56 8.15 -3.25
CA PHE A 288 -9.26 8.84 -3.30
C PHE A 288 -8.96 9.32 -4.71
N ASP A 289 -8.01 10.25 -4.83
CA ASP A 289 -7.66 10.94 -6.07
C ASP A 289 -6.25 10.53 -6.57
N LYS A 290 -5.36 10.19 -5.62
CA LYS A 290 -3.94 9.89 -5.89
C LYS A 290 -3.49 8.67 -5.09
N SER A 291 -2.46 7.98 -5.57
CA SER A 291 -1.95 6.75 -4.98
C SER A 291 -0.43 6.78 -4.87
N ILE A 292 0.12 6.39 -3.71
CA ILE A 292 1.53 6.06 -3.51
C ILE A 292 1.62 4.59 -3.11
N ALA A 293 2.23 3.75 -3.96
CA ALA A 293 2.39 2.32 -3.72
C ALA A 293 3.88 1.96 -3.62
N ALA A 294 4.42 1.96 -2.41
CA ALA A 294 5.81 1.60 -2.18
C ALA A 294 5.97 0.08 -2.05
N SER A 295 6.57 -0.56 -3.05
CA SER A 295 6.79 -2.01 -3.07
C SER A 295 5.47 -2.80 -2.92
N PRO A 296 4.51 -2.69 -3.86
CA PRO A 296 3.20 -3.35 -3.78
C PRO A 296 3.34 -4.86 -3.63
N TYR A 297 2.90 -5.39 -2.49
CA TYR A 297 2.95 -6.83 -2.20
C TYR A 297 1.78 -7.57 -2.84
N LEU A 298 2.11 -8.47 -3.78
CA LEU A 298 1.16 -9.28 -4.51
C LEU A 298 1.40 -10.79 -4.24
N PRO A 299 0.76 -11.36 -3.19
CA PRO A 299 0.78 -12.79 -2.94
C PRO A 299 -0.13 -13.53 -3.94
N PHE A 300 -0.20 -14.86 -3.82
CA PHE A 300 -1.13 -15.68 -4.61
C PHE A 300 -2.57 -15.15 -4.50
N GLN A 301 -3.13 -14.67 -5.61
CA GLN A 301 -4.54 -14.25 -5.68
C GLN A 301 -5.49 -15.45 -5.89
N HIS A 302 -5.93 -16.05 -4.80
CA HIS A 302 -6.90 -17.16 -4.80
C HIS A 302 -8.33 -16.66 -5.02
N GLN A 303 -9.21 -17.49 -5.59
CA GLN A 303 -10.64 -17.32 -5.40
C GLN A 303 -11.01 -17.61 -3.95
N HIS A 304 -12.02 -16.93 -3.42
CA HIS A 304 -12.43 -17.07 -2.02
C HIS A 304 -12.80 -18.50 -1.60
N ASP A 305 -13.23 -19.33 -2.54
CA ASP A 305 -13.65 -20.72 -2.36
C ASP A 305 -12.65 -21.75 -2.93
N ASP A 306 -11.46 -21.32 -3.36
CA ASP A 306 -10.39 -22.22 -3.77
C ASP A 306 -10.00 -23.17 -2.63
N ALA A 307 -9.39 -24.31 -3.00
CA ALA A 307 -8.95 -25.33 -2.05
C ALA A 307 -7.95 -24.79 -1.01
N SER A 308 -7.04 -23.88 -1.41
CA SER A 308 -6.02 -23.30 -0.52
C SER A 308 -6.66 -22.50 0.64
N PRO A 309 -7.38 -21.39 0.41
CA PRO A 309 -8.03 -20.65 1.50
C PRO A 309 -9.03 -21.51 2.29
N THR A 310 -9.81 -22.36 1.60
CA THR A 310 -10.78 -23.26 2.26
C THR A 310 -10.10 -24.25 3.21
N SER A 311 -8.94 -24.81 2.86
CA SER A 311 -8.19 -25.70 3.74
C SER A 311 -7.69 -24.99 5.00
N ARG A 312 -7.28 -23.72 4.88
CA ARG A 312 -6.80 -22.90 5.99
C ARG A 312 -7.93 -22.46 6.91
N TYR A 313 -9.14 -22.25 6.37
CA TYR A 313 -10.37 -22.06 7.13
C TYR A 313 -10.65 -23.26 8.06
N TYR A 314 -10.63 -24.48 7.53
CA TYR A 314 -10.83 -25.68 8.34
C TYR A 314 -9.66 -25.96 9.29
N ALA A 315 -8.41 -25.66 8.90
CA ALA A 315 -7.26 -25.76 9.79
C ALA A 315 -7.37 -24.81 10.99
N LEU A 316 -7.83 -23.57 10.76
CA LEU A 316 -8.12 -22.62 11.83
C LEU A 316 -9.21 -23.16 12.76
N SER A 317 -10.30 -23.69 12.20
CA SER A 317 -11.38 -24.31 12.97
C SER A 317 -10.86 -25.40 13.90
N VAL A 318 -10.14 -26.39 13.36
CA VAL A 318 -9.59 -27.49 14.15
C VAL A 318 -8.60 -26.98 15.21
N ALA A 319 -7.74 -26.02 14.85
CA ALA A 319 -6.78 -25.43 15.79
C ALA A 319 -7.46 -24.62 16.90
N ALA A 320 -8.66 -24.07 16.66
CA ALA A 320 -9.48 -23.39 17.66
C ALA A 320 -10.35 -24.34 18.49
N GLY A 321 -10.30 -25.66 18.24
CA GLY A 321 -11.16 -26.65 18.91
C GLY A 321 -12.58 -26.72 18.36
N CYS A 322 -12.83 -26.15 17.18
CA CYS A 322 -14.09 -26.21 16.47
C CYS A 322 -14.18 -27.42 15.51
N PRO A 323 -15.39 -27.79 15.04
CA PRO A 323 -15.58 -28.92 14.13
C PRO A 323 -14.82 -28.77 12.80
N ALA A 324 -14.45 -29.89 12.17
CA ALA A 324 -13.87 -29.90 10.83
C ALA A 324 -14.92 -29.84 9.70
N SER A 325 -16.20 -29.88 10.03
CA SER A 325 -17.34 -29.78 9.10
C SER A 325 -18.63 -29.43 9.85
N GLY A 326 -19.69 -29.07 9.13
CA GLY A 326 -20.96 -28.67 9.74
C GLY A 326 -20.98 -27.19 10.09
N ASP A 327 -21.35 -26.84 11.33
CA ASP A 327 -21.50 -25.44 11.75
C ASP A 327 -20.18 -24.82 12.22
N VAL A 328 -19.21 -24.77 11.30
CA VAL A 328 -17.86 -24.29 11.57
C VAL A 328 -17.87 -22.78 11.87
N PHE A 329 -18.58 -22.00 11.06
CA PHE A 329 -18.59 -20.54 11.19
C PHE A 329 -19.15 -20.09 12.53
N ALA A 330 -20.27 -20.65 13.00
CA ALA A 330 -20.85 -20.26 14.28
C ALA A 330 -19.95 -20.61 15.47
N CYS A 331 -19.28 -21.77 15.42
CA CYS A 331 -18.31 -22.15 16.46
C CYS A 331 -17.12 -21.18 16.51
N LEU A 332 -16.57 -20.81 15.35
CA LEU A 332 -15.50 -19.83 15.25
C LEU A 332 -15.94 -18.45 15.78
N VAL A 333 -17.15 -18.00 15.41
CA VAL A 333 -17.73 -16.75 15.93
C VAL A 333 -17.87 -16.77 17.44
N GLY A 334 -18.22 -17.91 18.04
CA GLY A 334 -18.37 -18.08 19.49
C GLY A 334 -17.06 -18.35 20.25
N SER A 335 -15.93 -18.49 19.57
CA SER A 335 -14.65 -18.88 20.20
C SER A 335 -14.02 -17.75 21.01
N ASP A 336 -13.23 -18.09 22.03
CA ASP A 336 -12.47 -17.08 22.78
C ASP A 336 -11.39 -16.42 21.89
N THR A 337 -11.12 -15.12 22.13
CA THR A 337 -10.17 -14.37 21.31
C THR A 337 -8.75 -14.94 21.41
N ALA A 338 -8.29 -15.36 22.59
CA ALA A 338 -6.94 -15.89 22.76
C ALA A 338 -6.79 -17.24 22.05
N VAL A 339 -7.85 -18.05 22.04
CA VAL A 339 -7.90 -19.32 21.28
C VAL A 339 -7.79 -19.05 19.77
N LEU A 340 -8.56 -18.11 19.23
CA LEU A 340 -8.50 -17.74 17.81
C LEU A 340 -7.14 -17.15 17.42
N GLN A 341 -6.54 -16.32 18.28
CA GLN A 341 -5.20 -15.77 18.04
C GLN A 341 -4.13 -16.87 18.02
N GLN A 342 -4.20 -17.82 18.95
CA GLN A 342 -3.27 -18.96 18.96
C GLN A 342 -3.47 -19.86 17.74
N ALA A 343 -4.72 -20.09 17.31
CA ALA A 343 -5.03 -20.85 16.10
C ALA A 343 -4.49 -20.15 14.84
N ASN A 344 -4.69 -18.82 14.73
CA ASN A 344 -4.16 -17.99 13.64
C ASN A 344 -2.62 -18.13 13.52
N PHE A 345 -1.91 -18.04 14.65
CA PHE A 345 -0.47 -18.24 14.71
C PHE A 345 -0.08 -19.67 14.28
N ASN A 346 -0.70 -20.70 14.88
CA ASN A 346 -0.36 -22.09 14.61
C ASN A 346 -0.54 -22.48 13.13
N VAL A 347 -1.62 -22.02 12.50
CA VAL A 347 -1.88 -22.28 11.07
C VAL A 347 -0.87 -21.53 10.20
N THR A 348 -0.53 -20.28 10.55
CA THR A 348 0.49 -19.51 9.82
C THR A 348 1.85 -20.19 9.86
N GLN A 349 2.28 -20.70 11.02
CA GLN A 349 3.58 -21.38 11.15
C GLN A 349 3.68 -22.73 10.43
N GLN A 350 2.59 -23.22 9.82
CA GLN A 350 2.59 -24.40 8.94
C GLN A 350 2.65 -24.04 7.45
N ALA A 351 2.59 -22.74 7.11
CA ALA A 351 2.74 -22.27 5.74
C ALA A 351 4.20 -22.39 5.25
N PRO A 352 4.45 -22.33 3.93
CA PRO A 352 5.80 -22.22 3.38
C PRO A 352 6.60 -21.08 4.01
N TYR A 353 7.93 -21.17 3.96
CA TYR A 353 8.82 -20.15 4.52
C TYR A 353 8.48 -18.75 3.99
N GLY A 354 8.40 -17.76 4.89
CA GLY A 354 8.12 -16.37 4.54
C GLY A 354 6.64 -16.06 4.27
N TYR A 355 5.75 -17.06 4.31
CA TYR A 355 4.32 -16.88 4.03
C TYR A 355 3.49 -16.62 5.29
N TRP A 356 2.36 -15.95 5.07
CA TRP A 356 1.23 -15.93 5.97
C TRP A 356 0.16 -16.93 5.51
N ALA A 357 -0.69 -17.37 6.43
CA ALA A 357 -1.80 -18.25 6.07
C ALA A 357 -3.00 -17.51 5.45
N PHE A 358 -3.18 -16.22 5.70
CA PHE A 358 -4.40 -15.52 5.33
C PHE A 358 -4.06 -14.28 4.51
N TYR A 359 -4.64 -14.19 3.31
CA TYR A 359 -4.36 -13.18 2.30
C TYR A 359 -5.66 -12.68 1.68
N PRO A 360 -5.66 -11.50 1.02
CA PRO A 360 -6.77 -11.08 0.18
C PRO A 360 -7.10 -12.13 -0.89
N VAL A 361 -8.40 -12.34 -1.13
CA VAL A 361 -8.93 -13.28 -2.13
C VAL A 361 -9.83 -12.57 -3.13
N THR A 362 -10.05 -13.15 -4.30
CA THR A 362 -11.04 -12.68 -5.26
C THR A 362 -12.42 -13.03 -4.73
N ASP A 363 -13.19 -12.00 -4.38
CA ASP A 363 -14.53 -12.13 -3.78
C ASP A 363 -15.67 -11.81 -4.75
N ASN A 364 -15.32 -11.47 -6.00
CA ASN A 364 -16.24 -11.09 -7.08
C ASN A 364 -17.15 -9.89 -6.74
N VAL A 365 -16.76 -9.09 -5.74
CA VAL A 365 -17.49 -7.89 -5.29
C VAL A 365 -16.55 -6.69 -5.24
N TYR A 366 -15.62 -6.67 -4.28
CA TYR A 366 -14.65 -5.59 -4.15
C TYR A 366 -13.40 -5.90 -4.98
N ILE A 367 -12.90 -7.13 -4.87
CA ILE A 367 -11.80 -7.64 -5.69
C ILE A 367 -12.42 -8.58 -6.73
N THR A 368 -12.61 -8.05 -7.94
CA THR A 368 -13.39 -8.70 -9.02
C THR A 368 -12.58 -9.63 -9.91
N GLY A 369 -11.26 -9.70 -9.73
CA GLY A 369 -10.38 -10.55 -10.53
C GLY A 369 -8.93 -10.47 -10.07
N ARG A 370 -8.04 -11.16 -10.80
CA ARG A 370 -6.61 -11.13 -10.51
C ARG A 370 -6.00 -9.77 -10.84
N PRO A 371 -5.15 -9.19 -9.96
CA PRO A 371 -4.47 -7.93 -10.26
C PRO A 371 -3.73 -7.92 -11.60
N THR A 372 -3.01 -8.99 -11.97
CA THR A 372 -2.34 -9.08 -13.28
C THR A 372 -3.28 -8.91 -14.48
N GLU A 373 -4.46 -9.53 -14.43
CA GLU A 373 -5.48 -9.46 -15.50
C GLU A 373 -6.16 -8.09 -15.52
N GLN A 374 -6.47 -7.53 -14.34
CA GLN A 374 -7.17 -6.25 -14.24
C GLN A 374 -6.27 -5.06 -14.59
N LEU A 375 -5.00 -5.06 -14.16
CA LEU A 375 -4.04 -4.00 -14.48
C LEU A 375 -3.78 -3.91 -15.99
N ALA A 376 -3.76 -5.04 -16.70
CA ALA A 376 -3.63 -5.07 -18.16
C ALA A 376 -4.78 -4.37 -18.89
N ALA A 377 -5.98 -4.31 -18.28
CA ALA A 377 -7.13 -3.61 -18.83
C ALA A 377 -7.04 -2.07 -18.69
N LYS A 378 -6.06 -1.55 -17.94
CA LYS A 378 -5.87 -0.10 -17.69
C LYS A 378 -7.12 0.61 -17.19
N ARG A 379 -7.94 -0.09 -16.40
CA ARG A 379 -9.10 0.47 -15.70
C ARG A 379 -8.77 0.51 -14.21
N VAL A 380 -8.50 1.71 -13.71
CA VAL A 380 -8.07 1.95 -12.34
C VAL A 380 -8.79 3.16 -11.75
N ASN A 381 -9.05 3.10 -10.45
CA ASN A 381 -9.55 4.19 -9.61
C ASN A 381 -8.41 5.17 -9.28
N GLY A 382 -8.75 6.46 -9.13
CA GLY A 382 -7.79 7.53 -8.91
C GLY A 382 -7.04 7.95 -10.19
N ASP A 383 -6.46 9.15 -10.16
CA ASP A 383 -5.96 9.80 -11.37
C ASP A 383 -4.43 9.71 -11.52
N LYS A 384 -3.71 9.57 -10.40
CA LYS A 384 -2.25 9.64 -10.39
C LYS A 384 -1.62 8.59 -9.48
N LEU A 385 -0.52 8.01 -9.94
CA LEU A 385 0.23 6.99 -9.21
C LEU A 385 1.71 7.36 -9.05
N LEU A 386 2.24 7.30 -7.84
CA LEU A 386 3.67 7.15 -7.58
C LEU A 386 3.89 5.74 -7.06
N VAL A 387 4.66 4.93 -7.76
CA VAL A 387 4.88 3.53 -7.39
C VAL A 387 6.38 3.24 -7.29
N SER A 388 6.76 2.23 -6.52
CA SER A 388 8.17 1.86 -6.39
C SER A 388 8.44 0.40 -6.09
N ASN A 389 9.72 0.07 -6.12
CA ASN A 389 10.29 -1.11 -5.53
C ASN A 389 11.66 -0.78 -4.88
N ASN A 390 12.12 -1.64 -3.98
CA ASN A 390 13.49 -1.65 -3.50
C ASN A 390 14.34 -2.53 -4.42
N ALA A 391 15.65 -2.31 -4.47
CA ALA A 391 16.52 -3.07 -5.37
C ALA A 391 16.57 -4.58 -5.03
N ASN A 392 16.49 -4.92 -3.75
CA ASN A 392 16.61 -6.28 -3.21
C ASN A 392 15.38 -6.70 -2.39
N GLU A 393 14.22 -6.85 -3.03
CA GLU A 393 12.96 -7.20 -2.32
C GLU A 393 12.96 -8.62 -1.73
N GLY A 394 13.46 -9.61 -2.46
CA GLY A 394 13.29 -11.03 -2.12
C GLY A 394 14.08 -11.64 -0.95
N PRO A 395 15.27 -11.13 -0.52
CA PRO A 395 16.11 -11.84 0.47
C PRO A 395 15.42 -12.20 1.79
N MET A 396 14.41 -11.44 2.21
CA MET A 396 13.67 -11.71 3.47
C MET A 396 12.64 -12.83 3.36
N PHE A 397 12.27 -13.22 2.13
CA PHE A 397 11.15 -14.12 1.85
C PHE A 397 11.56 -15.45 1.24
N VAL A 398 12.82 -15.56 0.83
CA VAL A 398 13.38 -16.78 0.25
C VAL A 398 14.22 -17.51 1.30
N PRO A 399 14.09 -18.85 1.44
CA PRO A 399 14.99 -19.63 2.29
C PRO A 399 16.45 -19.39 1.92
N GLN A 400 17.30 -19.19 2.91
CA GLN A 400 18.72 -18.84 2.71
C GLN A 400 19.62 -20.09 2.52
N THR A 401 19.08 -21.09 1.83
CA THR A 401 19.69 -22.42 1.64
C THR A 401 19.73 -22.85 0.18
N ILE A 402 19.45 -21.95 -0.78
CA ILE A 402 19.39 -22.26 -2.21
C ILE A 402 20.80 -22.18 -2.82
N ALA A 403 21.51 -23.31 -2.85
CA ALA A 403 22.90 -23.35 -3.31
C ALA A 403 23.05 -23.80 -4.78
N THR A 404 22.19 -24.72 -5.22
CA THR A 404 22.25 -25.34 -6.55
C THR A 404 21.01 -25.00 -7.39
N GLN A 405 21.08 -25.27 -8.70
CA GLN A 405 19.89 -25.12 -9.55
C GLN A 405 18.79 -26.12 -9.18
N ASP A 406 19.15 -27.30 -8.68
CA ASP A 406 18.18 -28.30 -8.22
C ASP A 406 17.45 -27.80 -6.96
N ASP A 407 18.17 -27.16 -6.02
CA ASP A 407 17.55 -26.50 -4.86
C ASP A 407 16.57 -25.40 -5.31
N LEU A 408 16.98 -24.58 -6.28
CA LEU A 408 16.14 -23.52 -6.83
C LEU A 408 14.87 -24.08 -7.47
N VAL A 409 14.98 -25.12 -8.31
CA VAL A 409 13.82 -25.76 -8.95
C VAL A 409 12.92 -26.41 -7.92
N ALA A 410 13.48 -27.08 -6.90
CA ALA A 410 12.70 -27.66 -5.82
C ALA A 410 11.92 -26.59 -5.05
N TRP A 411 12.55 -25.45 -4.74
CA TRP A 411 11.88 -24.33 -4.11
C TRP A 411 10.82 -23.68 -5.01
N LEU A 412 11.09 -23.48 -6.31
CA LEU A 412 10.11 -22.93 -7.26
C LEU A 412 8.83 -23.78 -7.34
N ARG A 413 8.93 -25.11 -7.24
CA ARG A 413 7.75 -25.99 -7.20
C ARG A 413 6.92 -25.84 -5.92
N LEU A 414 7.56 -25.46 -4.81
CA LEU A 414 6.86 -25.16 -3.55
C LEU A 414 6.24 -23.76 -3.58
N GLU A 415 7.00 -22.80 -4.11
CA GLU A 415 6.63 -21.39 -4.19
C GLU A 415 5.49 -21.16 -5.19
N PHE A 416 5.57 -21.79 -6.35
CA PHE A 416 4.63 -21.65 -7.46
C PHE A 416 4.06 -23.01 -7.87
N PRO A 417 3.20 -23.62 -7.03
CA PRO A 417 2.75 -25.00 -7.21
C PRO A 417 1.92 -25.24 -8.48
N ASN A 418 1.42 -24.17 -9.11
CA ASN A 418 0.60 -24.24 -10.32
C ASN A 418 1.43 -24.12 -11.62
N MET A 419 2.75 -23.98 -11.53
CA MET A 419 3.61 -23.94 -12.71
C MET A 419 3.89 -25.34 -13.27
N SER A 420 3.82 -25.45 -14.60
CA SER A 420 4.37 -26.58 -15.32
C SER A 420 5.89 -26.51 -15.43
N GLU A 421 6.55 -27.65 -15.70
CA GLU A 421 8.00 -27.71 -15.95
C GLU A 421 8.47 -26.79 -17.09
N GLY A 422 7.63 -26.62 -18.13
CA GLY A 422 7.90 -25.67 -19.21
C GLY A 422 7.91 -24.22 -18.72
N GLN A 423 7.01 -23.85 -17.81
CA GLN A 423 6.95 -22.49 -17.25
C GLN A 423 8.09 -22.23 -16.26
N ILE A 424 8.48 -23.23 -15.45
CA ILE A 424 9.71 -23.15 -14.65
C ILE A 424 10.92 -22.91 -15.56
N SER A 425 11.02 -23.66 -16.66
CA SER A 425 12.10 -23.47 -17.65
C SER A 425 12.11 -22.07 -18.25
N LEU A 426 10.93 -21.48 -18.51
CA LEU A 426 10.81 -20.10 -19.01
C LEU A 426 11.33 -19.06 -17.99
N ILE A 427 10.99 -19.20 -16.70
CA ILE A 427 11.48 -18.28 -15.65
C ILE A 427 12.99 -18.38 -15.50
N LEU A 428 13.52 -19.61 -15.51
CA LEU A 428 14.95 -19.85 -15.47
C LEU A 428 15.64 -19.23 -16.70
N ALA A 429 15.08 -19.39 -17.90
CA ALA A 429 15.64 -18.78 -19.11
C ALA A 429 15.59 -17.25 -19.08
N ALA A 430 14.51 -16.66 -18.54
CA ALA A 430 14.36 -15.22 -18.37
C ALA A 430 15.31 -14.64 -17.32
N ASN A 431 15.74 -15.46 -16.35
CA ASN A 431 16.71 -15.10 -15.32
C ASN A 431 18.00 -15.92 -15.52
N PRO A 432 18.80 -15.68 -16.58
CA PRO A 432 19.95 -16.51 -16.87
C PRO A 432 21.06 -16.28 -15.84
N ASN A 433 21.50 -17.35 -15.17
CA ASN A 433 22.74 -17.31 -14.40
C ASN A 433 23.86 -17.93 -15.25
N SER A 434 24.65 -17.09 -15.91
CA SER A 434 25.80 -17.52 -16.70
C SER A 434 26.93 -18.00 -15.78
N ALA A 435 26.90 -19.29 -15.46
CA ALA A 435 27.94 -20.08 -14.80
C ALA A 435 28.15 -19.85 -13.29
N ALA A 436 28.21 -20.96 -12.55
CA ALA A 436 28.93 -21.19 -11.28
C ALA A 436 29.38 -19.94 -10.49
N THR A 437 28.44 -19.06 -10.15
CA THR A 437 28.69 -17.95 -9.24
C THR A 437 28.86 -18.56 -7.86
N ASP A 438 30.11 -18.59 -7.40
CA ASP A 438 30.49 -19.08 -6.09
C ASP A 438 29.57 -18.46 -5.02
N PRO A 439 28.78 -19.26 -4.27
CA PRO A 439 27.95 -18.75 -3.18
C PRO A 439 28.75 -18.00 -2.09
N SER A 440 30.06 -18.27 -2.03
CA SER A 440 31.03 -17.60 -1.16
C SER A 440 31.79 -16.45 -1.85
N GLY A 441 31.51 -16.17 -3.12
CA GLY A 441 32.10 -15.08 -3.88
C GLY A 441 31.76 -13.69 -3.33
N PRO A 442 32.42 -12.63 -3.83
CA PRO A 442 32.18 -11.26 -3.40
C PRO A 442 30.73 -10.82 -3.64
N ARG A 443 30.15 -10.07 -2.69
CA ARG A 443 28.80 -9.50 -2.76
C ARG A 443 28.91 -8.00 -2.88
N PHE A 444 28.20 -7.41 -3.83
CA PHE A 444 28.30 -5.98 -4.11
C PHE A 444 27.01 -5.44 -4.75
N GLU A 445 26.89 -4.11 -4.70
CA GLU A 445 25.79 -3.37 -5.33
C GLU A 445 25.85 -3.54 -6.84
N THR A 446 24.70 -3.74 -7.47
CA THR A 446 24.62 -3.65 -8.93
C THR A 446 24.75 -2.19 -9.33
N ASP A 447 25.36 -1.91 -10.48
CA ASP A 447 25.32 -0.55 -11.07
C ASP A 447 24.01 -0.30 -11.86
N GLY A 448 23.14 -1.32 -11.88
CA GLY A 448 21.85 -1.34 -12.56
C GLY A 448 21.94 -1.43 -14.09
N LEU A 449 23.12 -1.46 -14.70
CA LEU A 449 23.30 -1.43 -16.15
C LEU A 449 23.38 -2.84 -16.75
N ASP A 450 22.78 -3.01 -17.94
CA ASP A 450 22.87 -4.24 -18.74
C ASP A 450 24.22 -4.35 -19.46
N THR A 451 25.29 -4.43 -18.67
CA THR A 451 26.59 -4.87 -19.17
C THR A 451 26.72 -6.36 -18.87
N ALA A 452 27.49 -7.11 -19.68
CA ALA A 452 27.71 -8.55 -19.51
C ALA A 452 28.39 -8.97 -18.17
N GLY A 453 28.41 -8.08 -17.17
CA GLY A 453 28.90 -8.28 -15.81
C GLY A 453 27.78 -8.55 -14.79
N ALA A 454 27.86 -7.87 -13.66
CA ALA A 454 27.07 -8.11 -12.47
C ALA A 454 25.77 -7.29 -12.45
N ASN A 455 24.63 -7.97 -12.30
CA ASN A 455 23.29 -7.38 -12.22
C ASN A 455 22.42 -8.18 -11.25
N ALA A 456 21.17 -7.74 -11.01
CA ALA A 456 20.29 -8.35 -10.00
C ALA A 456 20.07 -9.86 -10.16
N VAL A 457 20.28 -10.43 -11.35
CA VAL A 457 20.09 -11.87 -11.60
C VAL A 457 21.23 -12.73 -11.03
N ASN A 458 22.46 -12.22 -10.97
CA ASN A 458 23.64 -13.03 -10.62
C ASN A 458 24.30 -12.64 -9.27
N VAL A 459 24.29 -11.36 -8.89
CA VAL A 459 24.84 -10.88 -7.62
C VAL A 459 24.06 -9.69 -7.09
N SER A 460 23.96 -9.62 -5.76
CA SER A 460 23.69 -8.39 -5.05
C SER A 460 24.56 -8.33 -3.79
N GLN A 461 24.38 -7.29 -2.97
CA GLN A 461 24.94 -7.29 -1.64
C GLN A 461 24.31 -8.37 -0.73
N ALA A 462 23.10 -8.85 -1.03
CA ALA A 462 22.41 -9.83 -0.19
C ALA A 462 22.89 -11.27 -0.44
N ALA A 463 23.14 -11.65 -1.69
CA ALA A 463 23.48 -13.01 -2.08
C ALA A 463 24.23 -13.09 -3.42
N ASN A 464 24.73 -14.29 -3.73
CA ASN A 464 25.34 -14.67 -5.00
C ASN A 464 24.66 -15.90 -5.59
N GLY A 465 24.80 -16.08 -6.90
CA GLY A 465 24.43 -17.29 -7.61
C GLY A 465 22.98 -17.69 -7.45
N GLN A 466 22.70 -18.97 -7.19
CA GLN A 466 21.31 -19.46 -7.19
C GLN A 466 20.47 -18.85 -6.07
N GLN A 467 21.07 -18.49 -4.94
CA GLN A 467 20.38 -17.76 -3.87
C GLN A 467 19.96 -16.36 -4.35
N GLN A 468 20.85 -15.62 -5.03
CA GLN A 468 20.50 -14.31 -5.57
C GLN A 468 19.43 -14.43 -6.65
N ARG A 469 19.56 -15.43 -7.53
CA ARG A 469 18.56 -15.70 -8.56
C ARG A 469 17.19 -16.00 -7.96
N ALA A 470 17.12 -16.78 -6.88
CA ALA A 470 15.89 -17.06 -6.14
C ALA A 470 15.31 -15.76 -5.53
N ASN A 471 16.15 -14.96 -4.87
CA ASN A 471 15.75 -13.66 -4.32
C ASN A 471 15.20 -12.73 -5.42
N ASN A 472 15.84 -12.69 -6.59
CA ASN A 472 15.40 -11.87 -7.71
C ASN A 472 14.06 -12.38 -8.29
N ILE A 473 13.92 -13.70 -8.48
CA ILE A 473 12.68 -14.29 -8.99
C ILE A 473 11.49 -13.97 -8.06
N TYR A 474 11.68 -14.15 -6.75
CA TYR A 474 10.64 -13.78 -5.78
C TYR A 474 10.35 -12.28 -5.80
N GLY A 475 11.41 -11.46 -5.70
CA GLY A 475 11.28 -10.00 -5.71
C GLY A 475 10.54 -9.48 -6.94
N GLU A 476 10.83 -10.04 -8.11
CA GLU A 476 10.18 -9.67 -9.37
C GLU A 476 8.73 -10.12 -9.45
N ALA A 477 8.44 -11.38 -9.14
CA ALA A 477 7.08 -11.90 -9.17
C ALA A 477 6.15 -11.18 -8.18
N THR A 478 6.66 -10.80 -7.01
CA THR A 478 5.83 -10.42 -5.86
C THR A 478 5.78 -8.91 -5.58
N PHE A 479 6.78 -8.12 -6.02
CA PHE A 479 6.84 -6.68 -5.73
C PHE A 479 7.20 -5.82 -6.94
N VAL A 480 8.31 -6.14 -7.62
CA VAL A 480 8.89 -5.28 -8.66
C VAL A 480 8.02 -5.26 -9.92
N CYS A 481 7.63 -6.42 -10.45
CA CYS A 481 6.79 -6.44 -11.65
C CYS A 481 5.36 -5.92 -11.39
N PRO A 482 4.74 -6.20 -10.23
CA PRO A 482 3.52 -5.51 -9.83
C PRO A 482 3.64 -3.97 -9.89
N ALA A 483 4.76 -3.40 -9.43
CA ALA A 483 5.01 -1.96 -9.55
C ALA A 483 5.04 -1.47 -11.00
N TYR A 484 5.68 -2.22 -11.91
CA TYR A 484 5.72 -1.91 -13.34
C TYR A 484 4.33 -1.98 -13.99
N TRP A 485 3.55 -3.02 -13.66
CA TRP A 485 2.20 -3.18 -14.19
C TRP A 485 1.26 -2.09 -13.70
N MET A 486 1.38 -1.68 -12.43
CA MET A 486 0.65 -0.53 -11.89
C MET A 486 1.03 0.77 -12.63
N ALA A 487 2.32 1.02 -12.88
CA ALA A 487 2.75 2.20 -13.63
C ALA A 487 2.13 2.25 -15.05
N SER A 488 2.12 1.11 -15.75
CA SER A 488 1.49 1.00 -17.07
C SER A 488 -0.03 1.18 -17.03
N ALA A 489 -0.70 0.64 -16.00
CA ALA A 489 -2.15 0.71 -15.85
C ALA A 489 -2.68 2.15 -15.68
N TYR A 490 -1.92 3.02 -15.02
CA TYR A 490 -2.24 4.44 -14.85
C TYR A 490 -1.78 5.33 -16.02
N THR A 491 -1.37 4.75 -17.15
CA THR A 491 -0.94 5.51 -18.33
C THR A 491 -2.07 5.58 -19.36
N THR A 492 -2.95 6.57 -19.19
CA THR A 492 -4.08 6.87 -20.08
C THR A 492 -4.07 8.35 -20.49
N ALA A 493 -5.08 8.82 -21.24
CA ALA A 493 -5.14 10.23 -21.64
C ALA A 493 -5.32 11.21 -20.47
N THR A 494 -5.89 10.74 -19.35
CA THR A 494 -6.20 11.56 -18.17
C THR A 494 -5.47 11.14 -16.91
N GLN A 495 -4.78 10.00 -16.94
CA GLN A 495 -4.05 9.45 -15.78
C GLN A 495 -2.54 9.47 -16.04
N SER A 496 -1.76 9.50 -14.96
CA SER A 496 -0.29 9.47 -15.06
C SER A 496 0.35 8.72 -13.91
N ALA A 497 1.47 8.06 -14.20
CA ALA A 497 2.26 7.37 -13.19
C ALA A 497 3.72 7.84 -13.17
N TRP A 498 4.40 7.61 -12.05
CA TRP A 498 5.85 7.73 -11.90
C TRP A 498 6.35 6.50 -11.14
N LEU A 499 7.51 5.96 -11.56
CA LEU A 499 8.14 4.80 -10.93
C LEU A 499 9.51 5.18 -10.37
N TYR A 500 9.80 4.82 -9.12
CA TYR A 500 11.17 4.88 -8.59
C TYR A 500 11.67 3.52 -8.11
N GLN A 501 12.99 3.35 -8.11
CA GLN A 501 13.66 2.28 -7.38
C GLN A 501 14.43 2.89 -6.21
N TYR A 502 14.28 2.32 -5.01
CA TYR A 502 15.18 2.62 -3.89
C TYR A 502 16.37 1.67 -3.93
N SER A 503 17.57 2.24 -3.97
CA SER A 503 18.82 1.48 -4.14
C SER A 503 19.85 1.71 -3.05
N VAL A 504 19.54 2.46 -1.98
CA VAL A 504 20.52 2.64 -0.91
C VAL A 504 20.79 1.32 -0.19
N PRO A 505 22.05 0.84 -0.12
CA PRO A 505 22.42 -0.45 0.47
C PRO A 505 21.85 -0.65 1.89
N LEU A 506 21.27 -1.81 2.22
CA LEU A 506 21.14 -3.05 1.43
C LEU A 506 19.94 -3.04 0.45
N ALA A 507 19.12 -1.99 0.47
CA ALA A 507 17.90 -1.86 -0.32
C ALA A 507 16.98 -3.08 -0.23
N THR A 508 16.88 -3.68 0.97
CA THR A 508 15.93 -4.77 1.23
C THR A 508 14.50 -4.26 1.28
N HIS A 509 13.53 -5.16 1.20
CA HIS A 509 12.12 -4.83 1.46
C HIS A 509 11.93 -3.99 2.74
N GLY A 510 11.17 -2.91 2.65
CA GLY A 510 10.92 -1.95 3.74
C GLY A 510 12.08 -1.04 4.14
N ALA A 511 13.27 -1.16 3.54
CA ALA A 511 14.43 -0.33 3.88
C ALA A 511 14.22 1.17 3.55
N ASP A 512 13.36 1.46 2.58
CA ASP A 512 12.98 2.79 2.13
C ASP A 512 12.10 3.55 3.13
N VAL A 513 11.42 2.85 4.06
CA VAL A 513 10.58 3.45 5.12
C VAL A 513 11.36 4.46 5.95
N ALA A 514 12.61 4.15 6.30
CA ALA A 514 13.48 5.07 7.02
C ALA A 514 13.82 6.33 6.21
N GLY A 515 13.74 6.26 4.89
CA GLY A 515 13.93 7.39 3.98
C GLY A 515 12.84 8.45 4.09
N TYR A 516 11.56 8.04 4.21
CA TYR A 516 10.43 8.99 4.28
C TYR A 516 9.84 9.20 5.68
N PHE A 517 9.71 8.17 6.53
CA PHE A 517 9.22 8.34 7.91
C PHE A 517 10.32 8.41 8.97
N GLY A 518 11.53 7.97 8.64
CA GLY A 518 12.60 7.86 9.63
C GLY A 518 12.51 6.58 10.48
N PRO A 519 13.33 6.46 11.54
CA PRO A 519 14.29 7.46 12.02
C PRO A 519 15.49 7.65 11.08
N GLN A 520 16.32 8.66 11.38
CA GLN A 520 17.59 8.86 10.67
C GLN A 520 18.53 7.67 10.89
N ASN A 521 18.86 6.96 9.81
CA ASN A 521 19.86 5.89 9.83
C ASN A 521 21.25 6.44 9.48
N ALA A 522 22.29 5.75 9.95
CA ALA A 522 23.68 6.12 9.68
C ALA A 522 24.05 6.03 8.19
N ASN A 523 23.41 5.10 7.47
CA ASN A 523 23.55 4.88 6.02
C ASN A 523 22.62 5.74 5.16
N LEU A 524 22.02 6.77 5.73
CA LEU A 524 21.23 7.76 5.00
C LEU A 524 21.81 9.15 5.27
N ALA A 525 22.01 9.96 4.24
CA ALA A 525 22.31 11.38 4.45
C ALA A 525 21.05 12.16 4.85
N PRO A 526 21.17 13.19 5.70
CA PRO A 526 20.05 14.09 5.98
C PRO A 526 19.49 14.76 4.71
N GLY A 527 20.37 15.10 3.75
CA GLY A 527 19.97 15.66 2.45
C GLY A 527 19.20 14.66 1.58
N PHE A 528 19.49 13.36 1.69
CA PHE A 528 18.73 12.31 1.02
C PHE A 528 17.35 12.16 1.61
N GLN A 529 17.24 12.07 2.94
CA GLN A 529 15.93 11.96 3.60
C GLN A 529 15.06 13.17 3.28
N LEU A 530 15.61 14.39 3.31
CA LEU A 530 14.89 15.58 2.89
C LEU A 530 14.40 15.45 1.43
N ALA A 531 15.26 15.03 0.51
CA ALA A 531 14.88 14.87 -0.89
C ALA A 531 13.77 13.83 -1.08
N PHE A 532 13.88 12.67 -0.43
CA PHE A 532 12.90 11.60 -0.54
C PHE A 532 11.55 11.99 0.09
N ARG A 533 11.57 12.63 1.27
CA ARG A 533 10.37 13.21 1.89
C ARG A 533 9.71 14.26 1.01
N THR A 534 10.50 15.09 0.32
CA THR A 534 9.99 16.13 -0.58
C THR A 534 9.35 15.54 -1.84
N ILE A 535 9.91 14.44 -2.38
CA ILE A 535 9.30 13.69 -3.51
C ILE A 535 7.89 13.25 -3.15
N TRP A 536 7.73 12.56 -2.01
CA TRP A 536 6.43 12.09 -1.55
C TRP A 536 5.48 13.26 -1.25
N GLY A 537 5.95 14.31 -0.56
CA GLY A 537 5.08 15.43 -0.21
C GLY A 537 4.67 16.30 -1.41
N ASN A 538 5.53 16.49 -2.41
CA ASN A 538 5.12 17.14 -3.66
C ASN A 538 4.06 16.31 -4.40
N PHE A 539 4.17 14.98 -4.37
CA PHE A 539 3.14 14.11 -4.92
C PHE A 539 1.83 14.20 -4.14
N VAL A 540 1.85 14.24 -2.80
CA VAL A 540 0.64 14.45 -1.99
C VAL A 540 -0.04 15.78 -2.32
N VAL A 541 0.75 16.86 -2.45
CA VAL A 541 0.20 18.21 -2.68
C VAL A 541 -0.31 18.41 -4.10
N GLY A 542 0.45 17.99 -5.12
CA GLY A 542 0.15 18.30 -6.53
C GLY A 542 0.04 17.10 -7.47
N GLY A 543 0.35 15.89 -6.99
CA GLY A 543 0.44 14.70 -7.82
C GLY A 543 1.55 14.79 -8.86
N ASN A 544 2.67 15.42 -8.52
CA ASN A 544 3.89 15.39 -9.31
C ASN A 544 5.07 15.22 -8.33
N PRO A 545 5.87 14.15 -8.44
CA PRO A 545 6.93 13.86 -7.49
C PRO A 545 8.21 14.69 -7.71
N ALA A 546 8.30 15.50 -8.77
CA ALA A 546 9.51 16.24 -9.10
C ALA A 546 9.91 17.24 -8.00
N ILE A 547 11.22 17.41 -7.81
CA ILE A 547 11.83 18.27 -6.79
C ILE A 547 12.92 19.16 -7.40
N SER A 548 13.25 20.30 -6.79
CA SER A 548 14.31 21.17 -7.32
C SER A 548 15.67 20.46 -7.35
N ASP A 549 16.56 20.83 -8.28
CA ASP A 549 17.94 20.33 -8.36
C ASP A 549 18.69 20.44 -7.02
N VAL A 550 18.52 21.57 -6.32
CA VAL A 550 19.15 21.82 -5.01
C VAL A 550 18.79 20.75 -3.99
N VAL A 551 17.50 20.42 -3.88
CA VAL A 551 17.03 19.38 -2.97
C VAL A 551 17.50 18.00 -3.46
N ALA A 552 17.37 17.72 -4.76
CA ALA A 552 17.74 16.43 -5.34
C ALA A 552 19.22 16.08 -5.14
N ASN A 553 20.11 17.07 -5.23
CA ASN A 553 21.55 16.89 -5.05
C ASN A 553 21.99 16.83 -3.58
N GLY A 554 21.08 17.02 -2.61
CA GLY A 554 21.38 16.98 -1.16
C GLY A 554 21.63 18.34 -0.52
N GLY A 555 21.35 19.44 -1.21
CA GLY A 555 21.48 20.79 -0.68
C GLY A 555 22.93 21.15 -0.35
N ALA A 556 23.16 21.66 0.87
CA ALA A 556 24.47 22.17 1.29
C ALA A 556 25.58 21.10 1.37
N SER A 557 25.24 19.81 1.40
CA SER A 557 26.24 18.73 1.38
C SER A 557 26.74 18.39 -0.04
N ALA A 558 26.07 18.90 -1.08
CA ALA A 558 26.43 18.66 -2.47
C ALA A 558 27.64 19.50 -2.90
N ALA A 559 28.54 18.92 -3.69
CA ALA A 559 29.64 19.67 -4.31
C ALA A 559 29.15 20.73 -5.31
N ASN A 560 28.06 20.43 -6.02
CA ASN A 560 27.35 21.36 -6.89
C ASN A 560 25.83 21.19 -6.71
N PRO A 561 25.20 21.91 -5.76
CA PRO A 561 23.77 21.76 -5.48
C PRO A 561 22.88 22.14 -6.68
N ALA A 562 23.34 23.03 -7.56
CA ALA A 562 22.57 23.51 -8.71
C ALA A 562 22.76 22.67 -9.99
N ALA A 563 23.49 21.54 -9.91
CA ALA A 563 23.64 20.65 -11.07
C ALA A 563 22.29 20.08 -11.48
N ALA A 564 22.04 19.98 -12.78
CA ALA A 564 20.82 19.34 -13.29
C ALA A 564 20.69 17.91 -12.76
N ASN A 565 19.52 17.56 -12.24
CA ASN A 565 19.25 16.27 -11.64
C ASN A 565 18.01 15.61 -12.26
N GLY A 566 18.02 14.30 -12.44
CA GLY A 566 16.88 13.55 -13.01
C GLY A 566 15.58 13.70 -12.21
N ALA A 567 15.67 13.96 -10.91
CA ALA A 567 14.51 14.16 -10.05
C ALA A 567 13.79 15.50 -10.26
N SER A 568 14.41 16.49 -10.91
CA SER A 568 13.78 17.79 -11.20
C SER A 568 13.01 17.82 -12.51
N ALA A 569 13.43 16.99 -13.46
CA ALA A 569 12.78 16.78 -14.75
C ALA A 569 12.26 15.34 -14.88
N TRP A 570 11.70 14.79 -13.80
CA TRP A 570 11.24 13.39 -13.76
C TRP A 570 10.01 13.21 -14.66
N PRO A 571 10.14 12.52 -15.81
CA PRO A 571 9.02 12.31 -16.72
C PRO A 571 8.00 11.35 -16.10
N ALA A 572 6.73 11.56 -16.43
CA ALA A 572 5.72 10.53 -16.21
C ALA A 572 6.09 9.25 -17.00
N TRP A 573 5.65 8.10 -16.48
CA TRP A 573 5.79 6.80 -17.11
C TRP A 573 5.18 6.81 -18.51
N SER A 574 5.83 6.10 -19.42
CA SER A 574 5.36 5.85 -20.78
C SER A 574 5.73 4.43 -21.18
N ASP A 575 4.77 3.64 -21.66
CA ASP A 575 5.07 2.29 -22.14
C ASP A 575 6.01 2.29 -23.35
N ALA A 576 6.06 3.38 -24.12
CA ALA A 576 6.94 3.50 -25.29
C ALA A 576 8.39 3.85 -24.92
N ASN A 577 8.61 4.47 -23.76
CA ASN A 577 9.94 4.85 -23.28
C ASN A 577 9.93 4.87 -21.74
N PRO A 578 9.87 3.69 -21.10
CA PRO A 578 9.66 3.59 -19.67
C PRO A 578 10.91 4.03 -18.92
N LYS A 579 10.74 4.96 -17.99
CA LYS A 579 11.83 5.48 -17.15
C LYS A 579 11.45 5.40 -15.69
N LEU A 580 12.44 5.05 -14.86
CA LEU A 580 12.33 5.11 -13.42
C LEU A 580 13.36 6.09 -12.86
N LEU A 581 13.07 6.67 -11.70
CA LEU A 581 14.08 7.39 -10.92
C LEU A 581 14.77 6.40 -9.98
N ASN A 582 16.07 6.19 -10.15
CA ASN A 582 16.87 5.46 -9.19
C ASN A 582 17.25 6.41 -8.04
N ILE A 583 16.71 6.14 -6.86
CA ILE A 583 16.95 6.89 -5.63
C ILE A 583 18.08 6.18 -4.86
N ASN A 584 19.29 6.73 -4.94
CA ASN A 584 20.48 6.15 -4.33
C ASN A 584 21.39 7.22 -3.68
N GLU A 585 22.43 6.77 -2.99
CA GLU A 585 23.51 7.56 -2.42
C GLU A 585 24.89 7.03 -2.82
N THR A 586 25.91 7.86 -2.66
CA THR A 586 27.32 7.50 -2.87
C THR A 586 28.22 8.15 -1.81
N GLY A 587 29.48 7.74 -1.76
CA GLY A 587 30.45 8.23 -0.78
C GLY A 587 30.27 7.60 0.59
N GLY A 588 30.59 8.37 1.63
CA GLY A 588 30.54 7.91 3.02
C GLY A 588 31.76 7.08 3.44
N THR A 589 31.73 6.65 4.71
CA THR A 589 32.75 5.81 5.34
C THR A 589 32.26 4.37 5.40
N PRO A 590 33.04 3.38 4.92
CA PRO A 590 32.61 1.98 4.92
C PRO A 590 32.53 1.41 6.33
N TYR A 591 31.53 0.57 6.59
CA TYR A 591 31.41 -0.24 7.81
C TYR A 591 30.86 -1.62 7.48
N THR A 592 31.20 -2.60 8.33
CA THR A 592 30.65 -3.96 8.21
C THR A 592 29.26 -4.02 8.85
N PHE A 593 28.28 -4.40 8.06
CA PHE A 593 26.92 -4.71 8.50
C PHE A 593 26.70 -6.22 8.42
N LYS A 594 26.11 -6.80 9.47
CA LYS A 594 25.74 -8.22 9.49
C LYS A 594 24.25 -8.34 9.23
N THR A 595 23.86 -8.99 8.13
CA THR A 595 22.46 -9.21 7.76
C THR A 595 21.78 -10.16 8.75
N THR A 596 20.44 -10.16 8.74
CA THR A 596 19.62 -11.04 9.58
C THR A 596 19.82 -12.53 9.24
N TRP A 597 20.24 -12.84 8.01
CA TRP A 597 20.64 -14.19 7.57
C TRP A 597 22.14 -14.47 7.72
N GLY A 598 22.87 -13.62 8.45
CA GLY A 598 24.24 -13.87 8.88
C GLY A 598 25.35 -13.48 7.89
N ALA A 599 25.01 -12.87 6.76
CA ALA A 599 25.98 -12.36 5.80
C ALA A 599 26.67 -11.10 6.32
N ASN A 600 28.00 -11.01 6.16
CA ASN A 600 28.71 -9.73 6.34
C ASN A 600 28.74 -8.99 5.00
N VAL A 601 28.29 -7.73 5.01
CA VAL A 601 28.26 -6.84 3.85
C VAL A 601 28.88 -5.49 4.20
N THR A 602 29.38 -4.78 3.19
CA THR A 602 29.90 -3.41 3.37
C THR A 602 28.80 -2.41 3.08
N GLN A 603 28.46 -1.60 4.07
CA GLN A 603 27.61 -0.42 3.90
C GLN A 603 28.42 0.85 4.13
N PHE A 604 27.85 2.00 3.80
CA PHE A 604 28.50 3.29 3.94
C PHE A 604 27.68 4.18 4.86
N ALA A 605 28.36 4.90 5.75
CA ALA A 605 27.74 5.81 6.70
C ALA A 605 28.32 7.23 6.60
N ASN A 606 27.62 8.20 7.16
CA ASN A 606 28.18 9.54 7.33
C ASN A 606 29.44 9.54 8.25
N PRO A 607 30.35 10.50 8.08
CA PRO A 607 30.29 11.64 7.15
C PRO A 607 30.65 11.27 5.70
N GLY A 608 30.15 12.07 4.75
CA GLY A 608 30.56 12.03 3.35
C GLY A 608 29.58 11.37 2.38
N LEU A 609 28.40 10.94 2.85
CA LEU A 609 27.33 10.46 1.98
C LEU A 609 26.77 11.61 1.13
N ARG A 610 26.39 11.31 -0.11
CA ARG A 610 25.85 12.26 -1.09
C ARG A 610 24.74 11.60 -1.91
N ASN A 611 23.69 12.35 -2.22
CA ASN A 611 22.62 11.89 -3.10
C ASN A 611 23.18 11.55 -4.49
N ALA A 612 22.70 10.46 -5.08
CA ALA A 612 23.06 9.99 -6.41
C ALA A 612 21.80 9.66 -7.23
N PHE A 613 20.84 10.58 -7.25
CA PHE A 613 19.56 10.37 -7.94
C PHE A 613 19.76 10.46 -9.45
N ALA A 614 19.30 9.45 -10.18
CA ALA A 614 19.46 9.39 -11.63
C ALA A 614 18.24 8.75 -12.29
N LEU A 615 17.87 9.24 -13.47
CA LEU A 615 16.89 8.54 -14.30
C LEU A 615 17.54 7.32 -14.96
N ALA A 616 16.83 6.20 -14.94
CA ALA A 616 17.24 4.95 -15.54
C ALA A 616 16.19 4.45 -16.55
N PRO A 617 16.63 3.79 -17.63
CA PRO A 617 15.74 3.12 -18.57
C PRO A 617 15.14 1.86 -17.91
N ALA A 618 13.84 1.88 -17.60
CA ALA A 618 13.23 0.84 -16.76
C ALA A 618 13.16 -0.53 -17.44
N ASP A 619 13.18 -0.55 -18.77
CA ASP A 619 13.19 -1.75 -19.62
C ASP A 619 14.48 -2.57 -19.50
N THR A 620 15.63 -1.86 -19.49
CA THR A 620 16.98 -2.43 -19.52
C THR A 620 17.66 -2.43 -18.15
N TRP A 621 17.13 -1.68 -17.17
CA TRP A 621 17.64 -1.65 -15.79
C TRP A 621 17.71 -3.06 -15.18
N GLU A 622 18.76 -3.30 -14.38
CA GLU A 622 19.01 -4.56 -13.65
C GLU A 622 19.02 -5.78 -14.58
N GLY A 623 19.69 -5.66 -15.72
CA GLY A 623 19.86 -6.73 -16.71
C GLY A 623 18.59 -7.07 -17.46
N GLY A 624 17.76 -6.08 -17.81
CA GLY A 624 16.53 -6.32 -18.58
C GLY A 624 15.29 -6.63 -17.74
N ARG A 625 15.18 -6.05 -16.54
CA ARG A 625 14.07 -6.27 -15.60
C ARG A 625 12.69 -6.03 -16.21
N GLY A 626 12.52 -4.95 -17.00
CA GLY A 626 11.24 -4.69 -17.64
C GLY A 626 10.83 -5.79 -18.63
N ALA A 627 11.78 -6.37 -19.36
CA ALA A 627 11.53 -7.52 -20.23
C ALA A 627 11.14 -8.77 -19.44
N ARG A 628 11.78 -9.02 -18.29
CA ARG A 628 11.39 -10.11 -17.39
C ARG A 628 9.97 -9.94 -16.85
N CYS A 629 9.56 -8.72 -16.52
CA CYS A 629 8.19 -8.45 -16.09
C CYS A 629 7.11 -8.81 -17.12
N ALA A 630 7.42 -8.75 -18.43
CA ALA A 630 6.53 -9.26 -19.46
C ALA A 630 6.41 -10.80 -19.42
N VAL A 631 7.50 -11.50 -19.09
CA VAL A 631 7.46 -12.97 -18.89
C VAL A 631 6.60 -13.33 -17.69
N TYR A 632 6.77 -12.64 -16.55
CA TYR A 632 5.92 -12.86 -15.37
C TYR A 632 4.45 -12.60 -15.67
N GLN A 633 4.14 -11.54 -16.44
CA GLN A 633 2.76 -11.24 -16.84
C GLN A 633 2.15 -12.32 -17.74
N ALA A 634 2.92 -12.86 -18.70
CA ALA A 634 2.45 -13.94 -19.57
C ALA A 634 2.21 -15.25 -18.79
N LEU A 635 2.93 -15.43 -17.68
CA LEU A 635 2.81 -16.59 -16.82
C LEU A 635 1.78 -16.38 -15.69
N ALA A 636 1.12 -15.22 -15.60
CA ALA A 636 0.19 -14.86 -14.52
C ALA A 636 -0.91 -15.89 -14.17
N PRO A 637 -1.46 -16.68 -15.12
CA PRO A 637 -2.39 -17.76 -14.75
C PRO A 637 -1.77 -18.86 -13.87
N SER A 638 -0.43 -18.93 -13.83
CA SER A 638 0.37 -19.94 -13.13
C SER A 638 1.39 -19.35 -12.14
N ILE A 639 1.78 -18.07 -12.29
CA ILE A 639 2.50 -17.28 -11.28
C ILE A 639 1.47 -16.36 -10.67
N PRO A 640 1.09 -16.63 -9.43
CA PRO A 640 -0.16 -16.15 -8.93
C PRO A 640 0.01 -14.72 -8.43
N ALA A 641 -0.33 -13.79 -9.32
CA ALA A 641 -0.35 -12.37 -9.12
C ALA A 641 -1.56 -11.80 -9.86
#